data_AF-A0A933B2E5-F1
#
_entry.id   AF-A0A933B2E5-F1
#
_cell.length_a   1.000
_cell.length_b   1.000
_cell.length_c   1.000
_cell.angle_alpha   90.00
_cell.angle_beta   90.00
_cell.angle_gamma   90.00
#
_symmetry.space_group_name_H-M   'P 1'
#
loop_
_entity.id
_entity.type
_entity.pdbx_description
1 polymer ?
#
loop_
_entity_poly.entity_id
_entity_poly.type
_entity_poly.pdbx_seq_one_letter_code
_entity_poly.pdbx_strand_id
1 'polypeptide(L)'
;MKIKYLAAVLFSMVVVSQGAAGAVDPPEAASKGFYALESAIDFNVLDFVMIDPPTGRITLVGHRDARYGNSPIPYLDHLAELLQNPSPEFSLDWTPESRSRVETLFNNFNSEEYIKGLIAQWSQIMDANGHPTGPGRWLLPLIGIKPTSYGERIGALGVEVREITQHLRKTYERLEIVSVEHGSAADRAGLVPGDVIQNYANAALFIRNNKLRGEGGEIMLQIRRDGQDSALMPWIKLDGMPGDPWAELDKFDIVAKMLGKAGNDKGAMLIYSFGEVRRIVFGQSKAGFHSAFGTLVAMADYNDTYWRNFAEYEAGRMSQDELVNGAYRAIFAAMEDAFSFYDRPLTAAYDSARQMGADAGTAFDETVPVLNQRIEPYLVEVMRTLLAQNDEIQIPPDVMSQTIGPQVEVAPDYRGVDPHSALAHLLYSADYLSKSLINMPSLQEKIPGYQSDFAFERSHPDKVGPWHATADYHLWFSIENLDLAQSKDGHALQTRGAKMRFNVRKKGSDNADLPAVPGGYEELLTSLYDDFAVEFPVFHELREAAKLTGAAAWLKSKRPDLKFPQTGRISWSGPEKAPGFVYLTWSPRERPGRLAMALSAMGGGSLRLVKAPKDIVGVADDGSVPVVDLSKNPAWVSKILRMPDGAPAPQPVGWVTNGTKDGQDVTAVSFVPPKEEDSSSPVRLERNAGDNAVVLWKAGDLEGAKQSLTDQIQKTSDPPARANLMMMLAQILHENGEDAEAIKTLNEALSIDPTNPMLHLLIAKERYDSGDLAGSEEALRKYLTLDPKNEAAARLLTALQGKPSEGETTPQVGSSVPAGHGWSVNLSPFAPPLKEAAAALDQPLEALKAGSELQDYHPGPYQPHGLAPPAVPQGLAETKGWKKLEAQRAELQQSYNAIESQLEEVRAKRSGGEGDPKDLDKLESRLRKQQVDLKKKQDVVDKKMTNDIVQWNEKEDKKR
;
A
#
# COMPACT_ATOMS: atom_id res chain seq x y z
N MET A 1 35.82 2.39 16.85
CA MET A 1 35.35 1.63 18.03
C MET A 1 33.83 1.43 18.05
N LYS A 2 33.02 2.40 17.60
CA LYS A 2 31.54 2.44 17.79
C LYS A 2 30.67 1.56 16.86
N ILE A 3 31.22 0.89 15.83
CA ILE A 3 30.47 -0.04 14.94
C ILE A 3 30.96 -1.50 15.11
N LYS A 4 32.12 -1.72 15.76
CA LYS A 4 32.66 -3.07 16.01
C LYS A 4 31.71 -3.93 16.86
N TYR A 5 30.97 -3.31 17.79
CA TYR A 5 30.00 -4.01 18.62
C TYR A 5 28.76 -4.50 17.85
N LEU A 6 28.45 -3.90 16.69
CA LEU A 6 27.28 -4.25 15.87
C LEU A 6 27.43 -5.56 15.09
N ALA A 7 28.67 -5.95 14.76
CA ALA A 7 28.92 -7.25 14.12
C ALA A 7 29.27 -8.35 15.11
N ALA A 8 29.85 -8.02 16.27
CA ALA A 8 30.13 -8.99 17.34
C ALA A 8 28.86 -9.71 17.84
N VAL A 9 27.69 -9.05 17.76
CA VAL A 9 26.41 -9.64 18.19
C VAL A 9 25.83 -10.61 17.15
N LEU A 10 26.24 -10.56 15.88
CA LEU A 10 25.69 -11.43 14.83
C LEU A 10 25.98 -12.94 15.04
N PHE A 11 26.82 -13.32 16.03
CA PHE A 11 27.26 -14.71 16.22
C PHE A 11 27.32 -15.25 17.67
N SER A 12 26.48 -14.76 18.60
CA SER A 12 26.44 -15.22 20.02
C SER A 12 25.07 -15.82 20.45
N MET A 13 25.08 -16.88 21.29
CA MET A 13 24.04 -17.88 21.65
C MET A 13 22.77 -17.49 22.47
N VAL A 14 21.66 -18.23 22.16
CA VAL A 14 20.42 -18.87 22.75
C VAL A 14 19.36 -18.21 23.72
N VAL A 15 18.05 -18.26 23.32
CA VAL A 15 16.71 -18.33 24.04
C VAL A 15 15.81 -17.09 24.43
N VAL A 16 14.68 -16.94 23.68
CA VAL A 16 13.20 -16.75 23.96
C VAL A 16 12.54 -15.40 24.39
N SER A 17 11.80 -14.82 23.40
CA SER A 17 10.41 -14.21 23.30
C SER A 17 9.79 -13.29 24.38
N GLN A 18 8.84 -12.35 24.13
CA GLN A 18 8.26 -11.58 22.99
C GLN A 18 7.21 -10.59 23.60
N GLY A 19 6.85 -9.51 22.89
CA GLY A 19 5.57 -8.78 23.12
C GLY A 19 5.47 -7.42 22.42
N ALA A 20 4.35 -7.13 21.73
CA ALA A 20 4.03 -5.84 21.07
C ALA A 20 2.53 -5.45 21.29
N ALA A 21 2.25 -4.14 21.34
CA ALA A 21 0.93 -3.48 21.47
C ALA A 21 0.58 -2.74 20.15
N GLY A 22 -0.64 -2.33 19.76
CA GLY A 22 -1.98 -2.25 20.33
C GLY A 22 -2.67 -1.02 19.69
N ALA A 23 -3.70 -1.20 18.85
CA ALA A 23 -4.36 -0.15 18.04
C ALA A 23 -5.54 0.53 18.79
N VAL A 24 -5.93 1.74 18.37
CA VAL A 24 -7.05 2.54 18.93
C VAL A 24 -8.29 2.43 18.03
N ASP A 25 -9.47 2.36 18.64
CA ASP A 25 -10.75 2.12 17.95
C ASP A 25 -11.32 3.36 17.24
N PRO A 26 -11.93 3.21 16.05
CA PRO A 26 -12.64 4.28 15.35
C PRO A 26 -13.95 4.67 16.08
N PRO A 27 -14.51 5.87 15.82
CA PRO A 27 -15.82 6.26 16.34
C PRO A 27 -16.92 5.26 15.96
N GLU A 28 -17.93 5.10 16.84
CA GLU A 28 -19.03 4.16 16.64
C GLU A 28 -19.96 4.64 15.50
N ALA A 29 -20.38 3.73 14.61
CA ALA A 29 -20.86 4.07 13.28
C ALA A 29 -22.31 4.62 13.16
N ALA A 30 -22.44 5.52 12.16
CA ALA A 30 -23.61 6.10 11.48
C ALA A 30 -24.51 7.07 12.25
N SER A 31 -24.55 8.32 11.76
CA SER A 31 -25.49 9.36 12.14
C SER A 31 -26.95 8.89 12.02
N LYS A 32 -27.79 9.21 13.01
CA LYS A 32 -29.20 8.78 13.09
C LYS A 32 -30.14 9.97 13.16
N GLY A 33 -31.43 9.74 12.86
CA GLY A 33 -32.45 10.79 12.92
C GLY A 33 -32.10 11.95 11.99
N PHE A 34 -32.17 13.19 12.48
CA PHE A 34 -31.79 14.41 11.75
C PHE A 34 -30.42 14.30 11.05
N TYR A 35 -29.41 13.73 11.72
CA TYR A 35 -28.05 13.65 11.19
C TYR A 35 -27.87 12.57 10.09
N ALA A 36 -28.87 11.73 9.83
CA ALA A 36 -28.83 10.84 8.66
C ALA A 36 -28.74 11.61 7.33
N LEU A 37 -29.10 12.91 7.33
CA LEU A 37 -28.88 13.84 6.22
C LEU A 37 -27.41 13.96 5.78
N GLU A 38 -26.44 13.65 6.65
CA GLU A 38 -25.01 13.63 6.28
C GLU A 38 -24.74 12.67 5.12
N SER A 39 -25.45 11.53 5.06
CA SER A 39 -25.33 10.56 3.94
C SER A 39 -25.76 11.13 2.59
N ALA A 40 -26.52 12.23 2.61
CA ALA A 40 -27.04 12.90 1.43
C ALA A 40 -26.10 14.02 0.93
N ILE A 41 -25.07 14.38 1.70
CA ILE A 41 -24.02 15.33 1.34
C ILE A 41 -22.95 14.59 0.52
N ASP A 42 -22.89 14.89 -0.78
CA ASP A 42 -21.95 14.27 -1.71
C ASP A 42 -20.74 15.16 -2.07
N PHE A 43 -20.73 16.39 -1.54
CA PHE A 43 -19.64 17.35 -1.67
C PHE A 43 -18.62 17.18 -0.54
N ASN A 44 -17.37 17.52 -0.83
CA ASN A 44 -16.28 17.58 0.15
C ASN A 44 -15.69 18.99 0.26
N VAL A 45 -16.22 19.98 -0.46
CA VAL A 45 -15.85 21.40 -0.34
C VAL A 45 -17.12 22.22 -0.16
N LEU A 46 -17.26 22.88 0.99
CA LEU A 46 -18.35 23.82 1.27
C LEU A 46 -18.09 25.14 0.55
N ASP A 47 -19.11 25.61 -0.18
CA ASP A 47 -19.12 26.86 -0.95
C ASP A 47 -20.04 27.93 -0.35
N PHE A 48 -21.21 27.54 0.17
CA PHE A 48 -22.18 28.48 0.73
C PHE A 48 -22.95 27.90 1.92
N VAL A 49 -23.34 28.81 2.81
CA VAL A 49 -24.34 28.58 3.85
C VAL A 49 -25.41 29.65 3.73
N MET A 50 -26.67 29.24 3.65
CA MET A 50 -27.82 30.14 3.46
C MET A 50 -28.82 29.97 4.59
N ILE A 51 -29.54 31.05 4.92
CA ILE A 51 -30.64 31.05 5.86
C ILE A 51 -31.84 31.79 5.28
N ASP A 52 -33.02 31.18 5.39
CA ASP A 52 -34.30 31.77 5.02
C ASP A 52 -35.01 32.25 6.30
N PRO A 53 -35.00 33.55 6.64
CA PRO A 53 -35.46 34.01 7.95
C PRO A 53 -36.93 33.69 8.28
N PRO A 54 -37.91 33.83 7.35
CA PRO A 54 -39.30 33.46 7.59
C PRO A 54 -39.52 31.99 8.01
N THR A 55 -38.81 31.06 7.38
CA THR A 55 -39.04 29.62 7.58
C THR A 55 -38.03 29.00 8.55
N GLY A 56 -36.88 29.64 8.73
CA GLY A 56 -35.76 29.09 9.48
C GLY A 56 -34.98 27.99 8.79
N ARG A 57 -35.24 27.79 7.50
CA ARG A 57 -34.52 26.85 6.68
C ARG A 57 -33.07 27.28 6.53
N ILE A 58 -32.17 26.32 6.68
CA ILE A 58 -30.74 26.45 6.41
C ILE A 58 -30.43 25.64 5.15
N THR A 59 -29.45 26.08 4.36
CA THR A 59 -28.98 25.32 3.20
C THR A 59 -27.46 25.36 3.13
N LEU A 60 -26.86 24.18 3.07
CA LEU A 60 -25.43 24.01 2.81
C LEU A 60 -25.25 23.69 1.32
N VAL A 61 -24.37 24.41 0.64
CA VAL A 61 -24.06 24.19 -0.77
C VAL A 61 -22.57 23.92 -0.90
N GLY A 62 -22.21 22.89 -1.65
CA GLY A 62 -20.81 22.58 -1.92
C GLY A 62 -20.62 21.82 -3.22
N HIS A 63 -19.36 21.58 -3.53
CA HIS A 63 -18.93 20.79 -4.68
C HIS A 63 -17.96 19.68 -4.27
N ARG A 64 -17.76 18.75 -5.19
CA ARG A 64 -16.77 17.70 -5.06
C ARG A 64 -15.46 18.10 -5.73
N ASP A 65 -14.38 17.98 -5.00
CA ASP A 65 -13.00 18.10 -5.47
C ASP A 65 -12.34 16.71 -5.40
N ALA A 66 -11.97 16.17 -6.55
CA ALA A 66 -11.44 14.82 -6.69
C ALA A 66 -10.09 14.63 -5.97
N ARG A 67 -9.37 15.71 -5.66
CA ARG A 67 -8.06 15.64 -4.98
C ARG A 67 -8.14 15.08 -3.56
N TYR A 68 -9.27 15.25 -2.87
CA TYR A 68 -9.43 14.86 -1.46
C TYR A 68 -10.11 13.49 -1.26
N GLY A 69 -10.27 12.71 -2.34
CA GLY A 69 -10.90 11.39 -2.27
C GLY A 69 -12.39 11.43 -1.85
N ASN A 70 -12.88 10.30 -1.32
CA ASN A 70 -14.30 10.07 -1.03
C ASN A 70 -14.63 10.02 0.47
N SER A 71 -13.72 10.43 1.35
CA SER A 71 -13.96 10.42 2.80
C SER A 71 -15.12 11.36 3.16
N PRO A 72 -16.18 10.87 3.82
CA PRO A 72 -17.32 11.70 4.19
C PRO A 72 -16.92 12.71 5.27
N ILE A 73 -17.40 13.95 5.15
CA ILE A 73 -17.19 15.01 6.14
C ILE A 73 -18.52 15.22 6.88
N PRO A 74 -18.56 15.10 8.22
CA PRO A 74 -19.80 15.23 8.99
C PRO A 74 -20.12 16.72 9.25
N TYR A 75 -20.58 17.41 8.21
CA TYR A 75 -20.79 18.86 8.20
C TYR A 75 -21.85 19.34 9.21
N LEU A 76 -22.96 18.60 9.35
CA LEU A 76 -24.03 18.91 10.30
C LEU A 76 -23.59 18.66 11.74
N ASP A 77 -22.91 17.56 12.03
CA ASP A 77 -22.37 17.27 13.37
C ASP A 77 -21.34 18.34 13.80
N HIS A 78 -20.38 18.68 12.93
CA HIS A 78 -19.40 19.75 13.19
C HIS A 78 -20.09 21.10 13.39
N LEU A 79 -21.05 21.45 12.52
CA LEU A 79 -21.80 22.70 12.64
C LEU A 79 -22.63 22.74 13.92
N ALA A 80 -23.24 21.62 14.31
CA ALA A 80 -24.05 21.51 15.52
C ALA A 80 -23.22 21.74 16.79
N GLU A 81 -22.00 21.19 16.82
CA GLU A 81 -21.04 21.43 17.89
C GLU A 81 -20.60 22.90 17.94
N LEU A 82 -20.22 23.48 16.79
CA LEU A 82 -19.77 24.87 16.69
C LEU A 82 -20.87 25.90 17.01
N LEU A 83 -22.14 25.58 16.77
CA LEU A 83 -23.28 26.41 17.18
C LEU A 83 -23.46 26.46 18.70
N GLN A 84 -23.00 25.44 19.42
CA GLN A 84 -23.09 25.36 20.88
C GLN A 84 -21.82 25.86 21.56
N ASN A 85 -20.68 25.44 21.04
CA ASN A 85 -19.35 25.75 21.52
C ASN A 85 -18.56 26.47 20.40
N PRO A 86 -18.70 27.79 20.27
CA PRO A 86 -18.20 28.55 19.11
C PRO A 86 -16.73 28.93 19.21
N SER A 87 -15.96 28.32 20.12
CA SER A 87 -14.53 28.60 20.34
C SER A 87 -13.79 27.34 20.79
N PRO A 88 -13.85 26.26 19.99
CA PRO A 88 -13.17 25.02 20.31
C PRO A 88 -11.65 25.21 20.26
N GLU A 89 -11.04 24.78 21.36
CA GLU A 89 -9.62 24.68 21.58
C GLU A 89 -9.32 23.25 22.03
N PHE A 90 -8.23 22.70 21.51
CA PHE A 90 -7.78 21.36 21.85
C PHE A 90 -6.29 21.38 22.11
N SER A 91 -5.84 20.72 23.18
CA SER A 91 -4.41 20.46 23.38
C SER A 91 -4.14 19.00 23.63
N LEU A 92 -2.97 18.53 23.20
CA LEU A 92 -2.46 17.20 23.51
C LEU A 92 -1.14 17.36 24.28
N ASP A 93 -1.27 17.42 25.59
CA ASP A 93 -0.17 17.76 26.50
C ASP A 93 0.43 16.51 27.16
N TRP A 94 1.74 16.50 27.42
CA TRP A 94 2.32 15.46 28.27
C TRP A 94 1.65 15.45 29.64
N THR A 95 1.40 14.24 30.17
CA THR A 95 1.06 14.12 31.58
C THR A 95 2.20 14.66 32.45
N PRO A 96 1.95 15.17 33.66
CA PRO A 96 3.00 15.68 34.54
C PRO A 96 4.13 14.66 34.77
N GLU A 97 3.78 13.38 34.92
CA GLU A 97 4.75 12.30 35.09
C GLU A 97 5.56 12.08 33.80
N SER A 98 4.91 12.15 32.65
CA SER A 98 5.56 12.00 31.34
C SER A 98 6.52 13.15 31.05
N ARG A 99 6.16 14.39 31.41
CA ARG A 99 7.05 15.55 31.31
C ARG A 99 8.33 15.34 32.13
N SER A 100 8.22 14.90 33.38
CA SER A 100 9.38 14.59 34.22
C SER A 100 10.26 13.48 33.63
N ARG A 101 9.64 12.44 33.04
CA ARG A 101 10.37 11.37 32.34
C ARG A 101 11.09 11.88 31.10
N VAL A 102 10.45 12.72 30.30
CA VAL A 102 11.05 13.33 29.10
C VAL A 102 12.24 14.21 29.48
N GLU A 103 12.11 15.08 30.48
CA GLU A 103 13.22 15.90 30.99
C GLU A 103 14.40 15.04 31.47
N THR A 104 14.12 13.95 32.20
CA THR A 104 15.14 12.99 32.63
C THR A 104 15.82 12.31 31.44
N LEU A 105 15.05 11.91 30.43
CA LEU A 105 15.56 11.31 29.20
C LEU A 105 16.52 12.27 28.49
N PHE A 106 16.12 13.53 28.29
CA PHE A 106 16.98 14.56 27.69
C PHE A 106 18.26 14.79 28.47
N ASN A 107 18.18 14.83 29.80
CA ASN A 107 19.37 14.94 30.66
C ASN A 107 20.32 13.74 30.48
N ASN A 108 19.78 12.53 30.39
CA ASN A 108 20.57 11.32 30.17
C ASN A 108 21.20 11.28 28.77
N PHE A 109 20.51 11.78 27.75
CA PHE A 109 21.03 11.89 26.38
C PHE A 109 22.25 12.83 26.26
N ASN A 110 22.51 13.69 27.24
CA ASN A 110 23.76 14.46 27.32
C ASN A 110 24.96 13.63 27.80
N SER A 111 24.75 12.41 28.31
CA SER A 111 25.82 11.52 28.78
C SER A 111 26.34 10.62 27.65
N GLU A 112 27.65 10.68 27.39
CA GLU A 112 28.30 9.77 26.45
C GLU A 112 28.17 8.29 26.85
N GLU A 113 28.16 8.00 28.15
CA GLU A 113 28.05 6.62 28.66
C GLU A 113 26.65 6.05 28.39
N TYR A 114 25.61 6.86 28.61
CA TYR A 114 24.24 6.50 28.29
C TYR A 114 24.08 6.24 26.79
N ILE A 115 24.57 7.13 25.94
CA ILE A 115 24.56 6.95 24.47
C ILE A 115 25.29 5.66 24.06
N LYS A 116 26.46 5.37 24.66
CA LYS A 116 27.20 4.12 24.38
C LYS A 116 26.38 2.89 24.76
N GLY A 117 25.67 2.92 25.88
CA GLY A 117 24.76 1.86 26.30
C GLY A 117 23.63 1.63 25.31
N LEU A 118 22.98 2.70 24.83
CA LEU A 118 21.92 2.60 23.81
C LEU A 118 22.41 2.01 22.50
N ILE A 119 23.55 2.49 22.01
CA ILE A 119 24.16 1.95 20.79
C ILE A 119 24.46 0.46 20.99
N ALA A 120 25.00 0.05 22.15
CA ALA A 120 25.27 -1.36 22.44
C ALA A 120 23.98 -2.20 22.44
N GLN A 121 22.86 -1.67 22.94
CA GLN A 121 21.58 -2.36 22.92
C GLN A 121 20.98 -2.48 21.51
N TRP A 122 20.94 -1.40 20.72
CA TRP A 122 20.46 -1.47 19.33
C TRP A 122 21.36 -2.25 18.39
N SER A 123 22.62 -2.42 18.78
CA SER A 123 23.55 -3.29 18.08
C SER A 123 23.16 -4.78 18.18
N GLN A 124 22.27 -5.14 19.11
CA GLN A 124 21.73 -6.48 19.25
C GLN A 124 20.56 -6.71 18.30
N ILE A 125 20.86 -6.77 17.00
CA ILE A 125 19.84 -6.97 15.94
C ILE A 125 19.30 -8.41 15.88
N MET A 126 19.98 -9.35 16.53
CA MET A 126 19.50 -10.71 16.68
C MET A 126 19.57 -11.13 18.13
N ASP A 127 18.59 -11.92 18.51
CA ASP A 127 18.61 -12.60 19.77
C ASP A 127 19.69 -13.69 19.72
N ALA A 128 19.87 -14.22 20.90
CA ALA A 128 20.65 -15.37 21.21
C ALA A 128 20.39 -16.56 20.22
N ASN A 129 19.13 -16.80 19.82
CA ASN A 129 18.78 -17.87 18.87
C ASN A 129 19.11 -17.55 17.40
N GLY A 130 19.58 -16.34 17.10
CA GLY A 130 19.80 -15.88 15.73
C GLY A 130 18.53 -15.38 15.05
N HIS A 131 17.44 -15.12 15.80
CA HIS A 131 16.23 -14.48 15.28
C HIS A 131 16.29 -12.97 15.49
N PRO A 132 15.65 -12.16 14.63
CA PRO A 132 15.57 -10.71 14.82
C PRO A 132 14.95 -10.30 16.17
N THR A 133 15.68 -9.49 16.95
CA THR A 133 15.15 -8.80 18.15
C THR A 133 14.18 -7.68 17.76
N GLY A 134 13.52 -7.03 18.73
CA GLY A 134 12.77 -5.78 18.49
C GLY A 134 13.57 -4.75 17.67
N PRO A 135 14.78 -4.36 18.12
CA PRO A 135 15.67 -3.50 17.32
C PRO A 135 16.02 -4.07 15.94
N GLY A 136 16.25 -5.38 15.83
CA GLY A 136 16.52 -6.04 14.55
C GLY A 136 15.38 -5.95 13.54
N ARG A 137 14.15 -6.20 13.97
CA ARG A 137 12.94 -6.14 13.13
C ARG A 137 12.68 -4.75 12.57
N TRP A 138 13.14 -3.71 13.27
CA TRP A 138 13.09 -2.33 12.80
C TRP A 138 14.30 -1.97 11.91
N LEU A 139 15.52 -2.33 12.30
CA LEU A 139 16.73 -1.91 11.59
C LEU A 139 16.91 -2.64 10.25
N LEU A 140 16.58 -3.94 10.19
CA LEU A 140 16.79 -4.77 8.99
C LEU A 140 16.02 -4.24 7.76
N PRO A 141 14.74 -3.83 7.85
CA PRO A 141 14.03 -3.21 6.74
C PRO A 141 14.70 -1.95 6.18
N LEU A 142 15.34 -1.13 7.02
CA LEU A 142 16.01 0.11 6.60
C LEU A 142 17.23 -0.12 5.70
N ILE A 143 17.79 -1.33 5.75
CA ILE A 143 18.88 -1.77 4.85
C ILE A 143 18.36 -2.72 3.76
N GLY A 144 17.05 -2.71 3.51
CA GLY A 144 16.41 -3.49 2.46
C GLY A 144 16.27 -4.98 2.77
N ILE A 145 16.39 -5.37 4.04
CA ILE A 145 16.21 -6.75 4.49
C ILE A 145 14.79 -6.92 5.00
N LYS A 146 14.01 -7.63 4.20
CA LYS A 146 12.64 -7.98 4.53
C LYS A 146 12.59 -9.41 5.10
N PRO A 147 11.60 -9.71 5.97
CA PRO A 147 11.40 -11.03 6.57
C PRO A 147 11.31 -12.17 5.54
N THR A 148 10.96 -11.84 4.30
CA THR A 148 10.79 -12.83 3.24
C THR A 148 11.87 -12.72 2.19
N SER A 149 12.26 -13.85 1.58
CA SER A 149 13.40 -13.95 0.65
C SER A 149 13.32 -12.99 -0.56
N TYR A 150 12.11 -12.60 -0.98
CA TYR A 150 11.87 -11.77 -2.18
C TYR A 150 10.83 -10.66 -2.00
N GLY A 151 10.44 -10.34 -0.76
CA GLY A 151 9.39 -9.34 -0.48
C GLY A 151 7.96 -9.89 -0.51
N GLU A 152 7.76 -11.13 -0.96
CA GLU A 152 6.47 -11.84 -0.92
C GLU A 152 6.35 -12.66 0.36
N ARG A 153 5.18 -12.65 1.02
CA ARG A 153 4.91 -13.49 2.19
C ARG A 153 4.93 -14.99 1.84
N ILE A 154 5.08 -15.85 2.83
CA ILE A 154 5.11 -17.32 2.63
C ILE A 154 3.66 -17.83 2.59
N GLY A 155 3.34 -18.64 1.58
CA GLY A 155 2.07 -19.31 1.43
C GLY A 155 2.12 -20.78 1.84
N ALA A 156 0.99 -21.32 2.30
CA ALA A 156 0.81 -22.73 2.63
C ALA A 156 0.06 -23.47 1.52
N LEU A 157 0.54 -24.69 1.21
CA LEU A 157 -0.22 -25.62 0.36
C LEU A 157 -1.18 -26.48 1.19
N GLY A 158 -0.86 -26.76 2.46
CA GLY A 158 -1.68 -27.58 3.36
C GLY A 158 -1.59 -29.10 3.08
N VAL A 159 -0.40 -29.59 2.78
CA VAL A 159 -0.11 -31.03 2.61
C VAL A 159 0.94 -31.45 3.62
N GLU A 160 0.94 -32.71 4.06
CA GLU A 160 2.15 -33.35 4.59
C GLU A 160 2.74 -34.27 3.52
N VAL A 161 4.06 -34.29 3.40
CA VAL A 161 4.76 -35.10 2.40
C VAL A 161 5.78 -36.05 3.01
N ARG A 162 6.05 -37.15 2.31
CA ARG A 162 7.13 -38.10 2.59
C ARG A 162 8.00 -38.27 1.35
N GLU A 163 9.29 -38.37 1.59
CA GLU A 163 10.29 -38.60 0.55
C GLU A 163 10.22 -40.04 0.02
N ILE A 164 10.23 -40.21 -1.31
CA ILE A 164 10.34 -41.53 -1.95
C ILE A 164 11.51 -41.56 -2.95
N THR A 165 12.48 -42.45 -2.69
CA THR A 165 13.64 -42.67 -3.58
C THR A 165 13.34 -43.78 -4.59
N GLN A 166 13.46 -43.52 -5.89
CA GLN A 166 13.49 -44.57 -6.93
C GLN A 166 14.91 -44.72 -7.51
N HIS A 167 15.47 -45.93 -7.41
CA HIS A 167 16.77 -46.31 -7.96
C HIS A 167 16.79 -46.34 -9.50
N LEU A 168 16.78 -45.18 -10.15
CA LEU A 168 17.11 -45.08 -11.58
C LEU A 168 18.09 -43.92 -11.82
N ARG A 169 18.99 -44.13 -12.80
CA ARG A 169 20.20 -43.37 -13.18
C ARG A 169 20.07 -41.84 -13.40
N LYS A 170 18.96 -41.20 -13.02
CA LYS A 170 18.77 -39.75 -12.96
C LYS A 170 18.02 -39.42 -11.67
N THR A 171 18.76 -38.99 -10.64
CA THR A 171 18.27 -38.65 -9.31
C THR A 171 17.44 -37.37 -9.37
N TYR A 172 16.12 -37.51 -9.47
CA TYR A 172 15.19 -36.51 -8.96
C TYR A 172 14.33 -37.21 -7.91
N GLU A 173 14.57 -36.86 -6.65
CA GLU A 173 13.78 -37.35 -5.52
C GLU A 173 12.35 -36.82 -5.63
N ARG A 174 11.37 -37.68 -5.40
CA ARG A 174 9.94 -37.33 -5.51
C ARG A 174 9.31 -37.29 -4.13
N LEU A 175 8.27 -36.47 -4.00
CA LEU A 175 7.54 -36.31 -2.75
C LEU A 175 6.15 -36.92 -2.88
N GLU A 176 5.86 -37.90 -2.04
CA GLU A 176 4.53 -38.50 -1.91
C GLU A 176 3.74 -37.69 -0.86
N ILE A 177 2.54 -37.24 -1.21
CA ILE A 177 1.62 -36.60 -0.28
C ILE A 177 1.09 -37.66 0.69
N VAL A 178 1.30 -37.46 1.98
CA VAL A 178 0.87 -38.37 3.06
C VAL A 178 -0.49 -37.96 3.60
N SER A 179 -0.73 -36.66 3.73
CA SER A 179 -1.99 -36.10 4.18
C SER A 179 -2.27 -34.77 3.50
N VAL A 180 -3.55 -34.41 3.41
CA VAL A 180 -4.04 -33.14 2.87
C VAL A 180 -4.96 -32.53 3.91
N GLU A 181 -4.66 -31.31 4.34
CA GLU A 181 -5.47 -30.58 5.31
C GLU A 181 -6.77 -30.12 4.67
N HIS A 182 -7.91 -30.37 5.32
CA HIS A 182 -9.21 -30.03 4.78
C HIS A 182 -9.40 -28.51 4.64
N GLY A 183 -9.90 -28.05 3.49
CA GLY A 183 -10.10 -26.65 3.18
C GLY A 183 -8.84 -25.90 2.73
N SER A 184 -7.67 -26.55 2.74
CA SER A 184 -6.41 -25.96 2.29
C SER A 184 -6.33 -25.74 0.78
N ALA A 185 -5.33 -24.98 0.33
CA ALA A 185 -5.01 -24.80 -1.08
C ALA A 185 -4.87 -26.13 -1.84
N ALA A 186 -4.30 -27.16 -1.21
CA ALA A 186 -4.19 -28.50 -1.78
C ALA A 186 -5.52 -29.22 -1.91
N ASP A 187 -6.35 -29.16 -0.87
CA ASP A 187 -7.68 -29.78 -0.86
C ASP A 187 -8.56 -29.14 -1.95
N ARG A 188 -8.53 -27.80 -2.04
CA ARG A 188 -9.23 -27.04 -3.09
C ARG A 188 -8.69 -27.32 -4.49
N ALA A 189 -7.41 -27.64 -4.61
CA ALA A 189 -6.79 -28.04 -5.87
C ALA A 189 -7.02 -29.52 -6.22
N GLY A 190 -7.65 -30.31 -5.34
CA GLY A 190 -7.91 -31.73 -5.55
C GLY A 190 -6.68 -32.62 -5.43
N LEU A 191 -5.65 -32.19 -4.69
CA LEU A 191 -4.56 -33.07 -4.28
C LEU A 191 -5.07 -34.07 -3.25
N VAL A 192 -4.56 -35.29 -3.31
CA VAL A 192 -4.96 -36.37 -2.40
C VAL A 192 -3.74 -37.11 -1.84
N PRO A 193 -3.86 -37.76 -0.67
CA PRO A 193 -2.84 -38.68 -0.19
C PRO A 193 -2.50 -39.74 -1.25
N GLY A 194 -1.20 -39.99 -1.47
CA GLY A 194 -0.66 -40.89 -2.50
C GLY A 194 -0.20 -40.19 -3.78
N ASP A 195 -0.56 -38.92 -4.00
CA ASP A 195 -0.04 -38.14 -5.12
C ASP A 195 1.47 -37.92 -4.99
N VAL A 196 2.18 -38.07 -6.10
CA VAL A 196 3.64 -37.92 -6.15
C VAL A 196 4.03 -36.67 -6.93
N ILE A 197 4.55 -35.66 -6.25
CA ILE A 197 5.05 -34.41 -6.84
C ILE A 197 6.39 -34.68 -7.54
N GLN A 198 6.49 -34.24 -8.80
CA GLN A 198 7.58 -34.58 -9.72
C GLN A 198 8.53 -33.42 -10.06
N ASN A 199 8.05 -32.18 -10.00
CA ASN A 199 8.86 -31.00 -10.30
C ASN A 199 8.50 -29.87 -9.33
N TYR A 200 9.50 -29.30 -8.67
CA TYR A 200 9.37 -28.13 -7.82
C TYR A 200 10.69 -27.37 -7.78
N ALA A 201 10.62 -26.07 -8.07
CA ALA A 201 11.76 -25.17 -7.93
C ALA A 201 12.00 -24.89 -6.43
N ASN A 202 13.17 -25.28 -5.92
CA ASN A 202 13.61 -25.23 -4.51
C ASN A 202 13.08 -26.36 -3.61
N ALA A 203 13.64 -27.55 -3.82
CA ALA A 203 13.19 -28.75 -3.17
C ALA A 203 13.37 -28.81 -1.64
N ALA A 204 14.48 -28.27 -1.14
CA ALA A 204 14.83 -28.33 0.27
C ALA A 204 13.86 -27.52 1.17
N LEU A 205 13.32 -26.40 0.66
CA LEU A 205 12.41 -25.52 1.41
C LEU A 205 11.01 -26.13 1.58
N PHE A 206 10.51 -26.85 0.57
CA PHE A 206 9.19 -27.46 0.60
C PHE A 206 9.15 -28.71 1.50
N ILE A 207 10.24 -29.51 1.51
CA ILE A 207 10.35 -30.76 2.30
C ILE A 207 10.22 -30.53 3.81
N ARG A 208 10.73 -29.41 4.33
CA ARG A 208 10.88 -29.25 5.79
C ARG A 208 9.62 -28.76 6.49
N ASN A 209 8.83 -27.92 5.83
CA ASN A 209 7.76 -27.15 6.47
C ASN A 209 6.45 -27.04 5.65
N ASN A 210 6.34 -27.68 4.47
CA ASN A 210 5.18 -27.55 3.56
C ASN A 210 4.85 -26.11 3.14
N LYS A 211 5.89 -25.26 3.10
CA LYS A 211 5.82 -23.82 2.84
C LYS A 211 6.31 -23.49 1.44
N LEU A 212 5.66 -22.53 0.80
CA LEU A 212 5.98 -22.03 -0.54
C LEU A 212 6.06 -20.50 -0.54
N ARG A 213 6.78 -19.91 -1.48
CA ARG A 213 6.87 -18.45 -1.60
C ARG A 213 5.62 -17.90 -2.29
N GLY A 214 5.09 -16.76 -1.82
CA GLY A 214 3.95 -16.05 -2.41
C GLY A 214 2.62 -16.33 -1.71
N GLU A 215 2.36 -15.74 -0.53
CA GLU A 215 1.00 -15.71 0.06
C GLU A 215 0.01 -15.17 -0.96
N GLY A 216 -1.07 -15.93 -1.22
CA GLY A 216 -2.04 -15.58 -2.26
C GLY A 216 -1.51 -15.66 -3.69
N GLY A 217 -0.23 -16.02 -3.88
CA GLY A 217 0.39 -16.33 -5.16
C GLY A 217 0.02 -17.72 -5.64
N GLU A 218 0.34 -18.01 -6.90
CA GLU A 218 -0.04 -19.25 -7.56
C GLU A 218 1.17 -20.14 -7.85
N ILE A 219 1.04 -21.44 -7.63
CA ILE A 219 2.07 -22.43 -7.96
C ILE A 219 1.56 -23.44 -8.97
N MET A 220 2.46 -23.99 -9.78
CA MET A 220 2.15 -25.06 -10.71
C MET A 220 2.91 -26.31 -10.28
N LEU A 221 2.19 -27.41 -10.09
CA LEU A 221 2.77 -28.70 -9.69
C LEU A 221 2.60 -29.73 -10.81
N GLN A 222 3.63 -30.55 -11.00
CA GLN A 222 3.52 -31.74 -11.82
C GLN A 222 3.37 -32.94 -10.87
N ILE A 223 2.24 -33.65 -10.95
CA ILE A 223 1.94 -34.77 -10.07
C ILE A 223 1.80 -36.08 -10.85
N ARG A 224 2.06 -37.18 -10.17
CA ARG A 224 1.78 -38.55 -10.61
C ARG A 224 0.81 -39.18 -9.62
N ARG A 225 -0.32 -39.66 -10.11
CA ARG A 225 -1.34 -40.38 -9.34
C ARG A 225 -1.39 -41.81 -9.84
N ASP A 226 -1.41 -42.77 -8.92
CA ASP A 226 -1.58 -44.22 -9.21
C ASP A 226 -0.64 -44.79 -10.30
N GLY A 227 0.57 -44.24 -10.41
CA GLY A 227 1.56 -44.70 -11.40
C GLY A 227 1.32 -44.26 -12.85
N GLN A 228 0.27 -43.48 -13.13
CA GLN A 228 0.04 -42.90 -14.46
C GLN A 228 0.93 -41.69 -14.74
N ASP A 229 1.21 -41.42 -16.02
CA ASP A 229 2.13 -40.36 -16.44
C ASP A 229 1.64 -38.95 -16.06
N SER A 230 2.62 -38.07 -15.91
CA SER A 230 2.59 -36.82 -15.18
C SER A 230 1.51 -35.83 -15.65
N ALA A 231 0.57 -35.47 -14.76
CA ALA A 231 -0.38 -34.40 -15.01
C ALA A 231 0.18 -33.07 -14.49
N LEU A 232 0.14 -32.02 -15.32
CA LEU A 232 0.40 -30.65 -14.89
C LEU A 232 -0.87 -30.11 -14.25
N MET A 233 -0.82 -29.78 -12.96
CA MET A 233 -1.95 -29.19 -12.25
C MET A 233 -2.18 -27.75 -12.72
N PRO A 234 -3.43 -27.25 -12.65
CA PRO A 234 -3.72 -25.82 -12.75
C PRO A 234 -2.93 -25.02 -11.72
N TRP A 235 -2.82 -23.72 -11.94
CA TRP A 235 -2.26 -22.78 -10.97
C TRP A 235 -3.02 -22.86 -9.63
N ILE A 236 -2.32 -23.28 -8.57
CA ILE A 236 -2.86 -23.45 -7.21
C ILE A 236 -2.55 -22.20 -6.41
N LYS A 237 -3.59 -21.47 -6.00
CA LYS A 237 -3.45 -20.31 -5.12
C LYS A 237 -3.17 -20.72 -3.69
N LEU A 238 -2.06 -20.22 -3.13
CA LEU A 238 -1.59 -20.55 -1.78
C LEU A 238 -2.38 -19.82 -0.68
N ASP A 239 -2.59 -20.50 0.45
CA ASP A 239 -3.18 -19.90 1.64
C ASP A 239 -2.16 -19.01 2.37
N GLY A 240 -2.62 -17.91 2.97
CA GLY A 240 -1.80 -17.09 3.84
C GLY A 240 -1.48 -17.81 5.14
N MET A 241 -0.18 -17.88 5.51
CA MET A 241 0.20 -18.46 6.78
C MET A 241 -0.01 -17.47 7.94
N PRO A 242 -0.78 -17.82 8.97
CA PRO A 242 -0.77 -17.08 10.23
C PRO A 242 0.58 -17.28 10.93
N GLY A 243 1.20 -16.19 11.39
CA GLY A 243 2.46 -16.24 12.13
C GLY A 243 3.34 -15.01 11.97
N ASP A 244 4.39 -14.95 12.80
CA ASP A 244 5.40 -13.89 12.74
C ASP A 244 6.28 -14.07 11.49
N PRO A 245 6.26 -13.15 10.51
CA PRO A 245 7.02 -13.31 9.27
C PRO A 245 8.54 -13.33 9.51
N TRP A 246 9.01 -12.84 10.66
CA TRP A 246 10.42 -12.87 11.05
C TRP A 246 10.84 -14.20 11.70
N ALA A 247 9.91 -15.06 12.09
CA ALA A 247 10.22 -16.32 12.77
C ALA A 247 10.99 -17.33 11.88
N GLU A 248 10.96 -17.13 10.56
CA GLU A 248 11.61 -18.02 9.60
C GLU A 248 12.99 -17.51 9.14
N LEU A 249 13.40 -16.30 9.54
CA LEU A 249 14.75 -15.80 9.25
C LEU A 249 15.70 -16.12 10.39
N ASP A 250 16.80 -16.78 10.06
CA ASP A 250 17.94 -16.88 10.95
C ASP A 250 19.10 -15.97 10.49
N LYS A 251 20.18 -16.01 11.28
CA LYS A 251 21.40 -15.24 11.03
C LYS A 251 22.03 -15.49 9.65
N PHE A 252 21.93 -16.70 9.09
CA PHE A 252 22.52 -17.00 7.79
C PHE A 252 21.71 -16.36 6.68
N ASP A 253 20.38 -16.35 6.80
CA ASP A 253 19.52 -15.68 5.84
C ASP A 253 19.75 -14.17 5.85
N ILE A 254 19.85 -13.56 7.04
CA ILE A 254 20.10 -12.13 7.20
C ILE A 254 21.46 -11.76 6.61
N VAL A 255 22.54 -12.46 6.98
CA VAL A 255 23.88 -12.19 6.46
C VAL A 255 23.94 -12.40 4.95
N ALA A 256 23.33 -13.46 4.41
CA ALA A 256 23.27 -13.67 2.97
C ALA A 256 22.56 -12.51 2.25
N LYS A 257 21.43 -12.05 2.78
CA LYS A 257 20.69 -10.90 2.23
C LYS A 257 21.50 -9.61 2.29
N MET A 258 22.21 -9.36 3.40
CA MET A 258 23.13 -8.22 3.53
C MET A 258 24.21 -8.25 2.45
N LEU A 259 24.85 -9.42 2.27
CA LEU A 259 25.91 -9.62 1.29
C LEU A 259 25.40 -9.38 -0.14
N GLY A 260 24.24 -9.93 -0.50
CA GLY A 260 23.63 -9.72 -1.81
C GLY A 260 23.29 -8.25 -2.04
N LYS A 261 22.75 -7.55 -1.03
CA LYS A 261 22.49 -6.10 -1.12
C LYS A 261 23.76 -5.27 -1.27
N ALA A 262 24.88 -5.74 -0.74
CA ALA A 262 26.19 -5.13 -0.92
C ALA A 262 26.88 -5.53 -2.24
N GLY A 263 26.23 -6.33 -3.10
CA GLY A 263 26.77 -6.78 -4.38
C GLY A 263 27.73 -7.97 -4.29
N ASN A 264 27.78 -8.68 -3.14
CA ASN A 264 28.55 -9.91 -2.98
C ASN A 264 27.63 -11.14 -3.14
N ASP A 265 27.16 -11.38 -4.36
CA ASP A 265 26.24 -12.48 -4.66
C ASP A 265 26.84 -13.87 -4.40
N LYS A 266 28.14 -14.05 -4.67
CA LYS A 266 28.84 -15.32 -4.41
C LYS A 266 28.90 -15.60 -2.91
N GLY A 267 29.29 -14.60 -2.11
CA GLY A 267 29.29 -14.71 -0.65
C GLY A 267 27.89 -14.93 -0.08
N ALA A 268 26.89 -14.24 -0.62
CA ALA A 268 25.49 -14.42 -0.24
C ALA A 268 25.02 -15.86 -0.45
N MET A 269 25.24 -16.42 -1.64
CA MET A 269 24.85 -17.78 -1.97
C MET A 269 25.61 -18.83 -1.15
N LEU A 270 26.90 -18.62 -0.88
CA LEU A 270 27.70 -19.50 -0.02
C LEU A 270 27.18 -19.51 1.42
N ILE A 271 26.94 -18.34 2.02
CA ILE A 271 26.42 -18.25 3.40
C ILE A 271 25.00 -18.80 3.51
N TYR A 272 24.14 -18.50 2.54
CA TYR A 272 22.78 -19.05 2.49
C TYR A 272 22.79 -20.59 2.43
N SER A 273 23.55 -21.15 1.49
CA SER A 273 23.64 -22.61 1.31
C SER A 273 24.31 -23.28 2.52
N PHE A 274 25.23 -22.59 3.18
CA PHE A 274 25.84 -23.06 4.43
C PHE A 274 24.84 -23.10 5.58
N GLY A 275 23.96 -22.10 5.69
CA GLY A 275 22.83 -22.08 6.61
C GLY A 275 21.86 -23.24 6.37
N GLU A 276 21.52 -23.50 5.10
CA GLU A 276 20.69 -24.66 4.71
C GLU A 276 21.31 -25.99 5.16
N VAL A 277 22.61 -26.21 4.91
CA VAL A 277 23.28 -27.44 5.35
C VAL A 277 23.29 -27.57 6.88
N ARG A 278 23.52 -26.48 7.62
CA ARG A 278 23.45 -26.47 9.10
C ARG A 278 22.05 -26.78 9.62
N ARG A 279 21.03 -26.26 8.94
CA ARG A 279 19.61 -26.50 9.24
C ARG A 279 19.24 -27.96 9.05
N ILE A 280 19.78 -28.62 8.03
CA ILE A 280 19.50 -30.01 7.71
C ILE A 280 20.38 -30.91 8.59
N VAL A 281 19.83 -31.37 9.72
CA VAL A 281 20.52 -32.32 10.60
C VAL A 281 20.87 -33.59 9.82
N PHE A 282 22.14 -34.00 9.86
CA PHE A 282 22.59 -35.32 9.40
C PHE A 282 21.72 -36.40 10.07
N GLY A 283 20.76 -36.93 9.33
CA GLY A 283 19.84 -37.98 9.81
C GLY A 283 18.34 -37.73 9.58
N GLN A 284 17.90 -36.50 9.28
CA GLN A 284 16.46 -36.22 9.09
C GLN A 284 15.98 -36.26 7.63
N SER A 285 16.81 -35.87 6.65
CA SER A 285 16.58 -36.11 5.21
C SER A 285 17.91 -36.18 4.47
N LYS A 286 18.21 -37.31 3.82
CA LYS A 286 19.43 -37.49 3.03
C LYS A 286 19.38 -36.66 1.73
N ALA A 287 18.19 -36.52 1.14
CA ALA A 287 17.90 -35.67 -0.01
C ALA A 287 18.19 -34.19 0.21
N GLY A 288 17.60 -33.63 1.27
CA GLY A 288 17.76 -32.22 1.61
C GLY A 288 19.23 -31.88 1.80
N PHE A 289 19.97 -32.76 2.49
CA PHE A 289 21.40 -32.60 2.70
C PHE A 289 22.15 -32.59 1.36
N HIS A 290 21.89 -33.57 0.49
CA HIS A 290 22.62 -33.69 -0.78
C HIS A 290 22.33 -32.54 -1.75
N SER A 291 21.10 -32.01 -1.76
CA SER A 291 20.70 -30.83 -2.54
C SER A 291 21.38 -29.55 -2.04
N ALA A 292 21.32 -29.29 -0.73
CA ALA A 292 21.95 -28.11 -0.12
C ALA A 292 23.49 -28.18 -0.21
N PHE A 293 24.06 -29.35 0.04
CA PHE A 293 25.50 -29.59 -0.03
C PHE A 293 26.01 -29.56 -1.48
N GLY A 294 25.25 -30.10 -2.44
CA GLY A 294 25.56 -30.01 -3.87
C GLY A 294 25.64 -28.57 -4.36
N THR A 295 24.77 -27.69 -3.86
CA THR A 295 24.81 -26.25 -4.17
C THR A 295 26.10 -25.59 -3.65
N LEU A 296 26.52 -25.89 -2.40
CA LEU A 296 27.79 -25.40 -1.85
C LEU A 296 28.99 -25.84 -2.68
N VAL A 297 29.00 -27.12 -3.05
CA VAL A 297 30.08 -27.72 -3.84
C VAL A 297 30.12 -27.17 -5.27
N ALA A 298 28.97 -26.86 -5.86
CA ALA A 298 28.89 -26.16 -7.13
C ALA A 298 29.42 -24.73 -7.05
N MET A 299 29.07 -23.97 -6.00
CA MET A 299 29.59 -22.62 -5.77
C MET A 299 31.09 -22.59 -5.46
N ALA A 300 31.64 -23.73 -5.02
CA ALA A 300 33.06 -23.95 -4.82
C ALA A 300 33.79 -24.46 -6.07
N ASP A 301 33.12 -24.47 -7.24
CA ASP A 301 33.65 -25.01 -8.50
C ASP A 301 34.18 -26.46 -8.36
N TYR A 302 33.57 -27.24 -7.44
CA TYR A 302 34.00 -28.59 -7.07
C TYR A 302 32.96 -29.67 -7.46
N ASN A 303 31.88 -29.29 -8.15
CA ASN A 303 30.74 -30.17 -8.47
C ASN A 303 31.16 -31.47 -9.17
N ASP A 304 31.91 -31.38 -10.27
CA ASP A 304 32.30 -32.56 -11.06
C ASP A 304 33.19 -33.53 -10.28
N THR A 305 34.08 -32.99 -9.44
CA THR A 305 34.97 -33.78 -8.59
C THR A 305 34.20 -34.45 -7.47
N TYR A 306 33.27 -33.74 -6.84
CA TYR A 306 32.42 -34.29 -5.80
C TYR A 306 31.55 -35.44 -6.29
N TRP A 307 30.87 -35.29 -7.43
CA TRP A 307 30.03 -36.36 -7.97
C TRP A 307 30.84 -37.60 -8.38
N ARG A 308 32.07 -37.41 -8.85
CA ARG A 308 32.99 -38.52 -9.10
C ARG A 308 33.37 -39.24 -7.81
N ASN A 309 33.75 -38.50 -6.78
CA ASN A 309 34.11 -39.05 -5.48
C ASN A 309 32.91 -39.72 -4.79
N PHE A 310 31.70 -39.16 -4.96
CA PHE A 310 30.47 -39.72 -4.42
C PHE A 310 30.16 -41.08 -5.03
N ALA A 311 30.34 -41.25 -6.34
CA ALA A 311 30.19 -42.56 -6.99
C ALA A 311 31.19 -43.61 -6.46
N GLU A 312 32.41 -43.20 -6.12
CA GLU A 312 33.41 -44.08 -5.48
C GLU A 312 33.04 -44.43 -4.03
N TYR A 313 32.48 -43.48 -3.29
CA TYR A 313 31.92 -43.70 -1.95
C TYR A 313 30.75 -44.69 -1.97
N GLU A 314 29.78 -44.51 -2.88
CA GLU A 314 28.65 -45.44 -3.04
C GLU A 314 29.11 -46.86 -3.44
N ALA A 315 30.19 -46.94 -4.21
CA ALA A 315 30.81 -48.22 -4.55
C ALA A 315 31.65 -48.84 -3.42
N GLY A 316 31.70 -48.22 -2.23
CA GLY A 316 32.47 -48.67 -1.07
C GLY A 316 33.98 -48.54 -1.21
N ARG A 317 34.47 -47.79 -2.22
CA ARG A 317 35.91 -47.62 -2.52
C ARG A 317 36.52 -46.37 -1.91
N MET A 318 35.70 -45.53 -1.30
CA MET A 318 36.09 -44.30 -0.61
C MET A 318 35.32 -44.21 0.71
N SER A 319 35.98 -43.75 1.77
CA SER A 319 35.32 -43.47 3.05
C SER A 319 34.54 -42.15 3.01
N GLN A 320 33.59 -42.00 3.94
CA GLN A 320 32.84 -40.75 4.06
C GLN A 320 33.75 -39.56 4.40
N ASP A 321 34.80 -39.77 5.21
CA ASP A 321 35.80 -38.76 5.56
C ASP A 321 36.56 -38.25 4.31
N GLU A 322 37.01 -39.17 3.45
CA GLU A 322 37.70 -38.84 2.20
C GLU A 322 36.79 -38.09 1.20
N LEU A 323 35.51 -38.46 1.14
CA LEU A 323 34.52 -37.79 0.30
C LEU A 323 34.33 -36.33 0.72
N VAL A 324 34.11 -36.07 2.01
CA VAL A 324 33.80 -34.71 2.49
C VAL A 324 35.04 -33.84 2.65
N ASN A 325 36.23 -34.41 2.86
CA ASN A 325 37.48 -33.67 3.04
C ASN A 325 37.79 -32.73 1.85
N GLY A 326 37.70 -33.25 0.61
CA GLY A 326 37.93 -32.44 -0.58
C GLY A 326 36.86 -31.34 -0.77
N ALA A 327 35.61 -31.66 -0.42
CA ALA A 327 34.50 -30.73 -0.52
C ALA A 327 34.60 -29.59 0.49
N TYR A 328 34.86 -29.88 1.78
CA TYR A 328 35.02 -28.86 2.82
C TYR A 328 36.17 -27.91 2.53
N ARG A 329 37.32 -28.46 2.12
CA ARG A 329 38.47 -27.64 1.73
C ARG A 329 38.16 -26.71 0.55
N ALA A 330 37.45 -27.21 -0.46
CA ALA A 330 37.02 -26.39 -1.61
C ALA A 330 36.01 -25.31 -1.20
N ILE A 331 35.06 -25.62 -0.32
CA ILE A 331 34.09 -24.66 0.22
C ILE A 331 34.80 -23.53 0.98
N PHE A 332 35.78 -23.85 1.84
CA PHE A 332 36.56 -22.82 2.54
C PHE A 332 37.36 -21.93 1.58
N ALA A 333 38.00 -22.52 0.56
CA ALA A 333 38.69 -21.76 -0.46
C ALA A 333 37.74 -20.82 -1.25
N ALA A 334 36.52 -21.29 -1.54
CA ALA A 334 35.51 -20.51 -2.22
C ALA A 334 34.97 -19.36 -1.35
N MET A 335 34.83 -19.58 -0.04
CA MET A 335 34.51 -18.52 0.92
C MET A 335 35.62 -17.47 0.98
N GLU A 336 36.89 -17.90 1.04
CA GLU A 336 38.04 -16.98 1.02
C GLU A 336 38.06 -16.13 -0.25
N ASP A 337 37.74 -16.72 -1.40
CA ASP A 337 37.63 -15.96 -2.66
C ASP A 337 36.45 -14.96 -2.61
N ALA A 338 35.29 -15.40 -2.10
CA ALA A 338 34.09 -14.56 -2.01
C ALA A 338 34.25 -13.39 -1.03
N PHE A 339 35.05 -13.55 0.03
CA PHE A 339 35.34 -12.51 1.01
C PHE A 339 36.69 -11.82 0.80
N SER A 340 37.43 -12.17 -0.27
CA SER A 340 38.76 -11.64 -0.57
C SER A 340 39.80 -11.82 0.56
N PHE A 341 39.76 -12.97 1.23
CA PHE A 341 40.77 -13.38 2.22
C PHE A 341 42.00 -13.96 1.53
N TYR A 342 42.86 -13.08 1.02
CA TYR A 342 44.05 -13.46 0.23
C TYR A 342 45.09 -14.29 1.00
N ASP A 343 45.08 -14.21 2.33
CA ASP A 343 45.97 -14.97 3.22
C ASP A 343 45.47 -16.39 3.55
N ARG A 344 44.37 -16.81 2.93
CA ARG A 344 43.82 -18.19 3.02
C ARG A 344 43.68 -18.74 4.46
N PRO A 345 43.07 -17.99 5.40
CA PRO A 345 43.06 -18.35 6.81
C PRO A 345 42.17 -19.56 7.14
N LEU A 346 41.12 -19.81 6.36
CA LEU A 346 40.17 -20.89 6.58
C LEU A 346 40.75 -22.22 6.10
N THR A 347 41.31 -22.21 4.87
CA THR A 347 41.98 -23.38 4.30
C THR A 347 43.18 -23.78 5.17
N ALA A 348 43.95 -22.80 5.65
CA ALA A 348 45.08 -23.04 6.55
C ALA A 348 44.66 -23.63 7.91
N ALA A 349 43.59 -23.10 8.53
CA ALA A 349 43.04 -23.63 9.77
C ALA A 349 42.53 -25.07 9.61
N TYR A 350 41.80 -25.32 8.51
CA TYR A 350 41.31 -26.64 8.16
C TYR A 350 42.44 -27.65 7.96
N ASP A 351 43.43 -27.31 7.12
CA ASP A 351 44.58 -28.16 6.84
C ASP A 351 45.41 -28.43 8.13
N SER A 352 45.52 -27.44 9.03
CA SER A 352 46.19 -27.61 10.32
C SER A 352 45.45 -28.59 11.23
N ALA A 353 44.13 -28.49 11.35
CA ALA A 353 43.33 -29.43 12.16
C ALA A 353 43.45 -30.86 11.62
N ARG A 354 43.43 -31.03 10.29
CA ARG A 354 43.65 -32.33 9.63
C ARG A 354 45.04 -32.89 9.93
N GLN A 355 46.08 -32.06 9.92
CA GLN A 355 47.44 -32.48 10.30
C GLN A 355 47.57 -32.89 11.77
N MET A 356 46.74 -32.32 12.65
CA MET A 356 46.66 -32.68 14.08
C MET A 356 45.82 -33.95 14.34
N GLY A 357 45.31 -34.60 13.29
CA GLY A 357 44.59 -35.87 13.38
C GLY A 357 43.08 -35.75 13.55
N ALA A 358 42.50 -34.55 13.43
CA ALA A 358 41.05 -34.38 13.40
C ALA A 358 40.46 -35.01 12.13
N ASP A 359 39.29 -35.66 12.23
CA ASP A 359 38.50 -36.05 11.06
C ASP A 359 37.98 -34.79 10.32
N ALA A 360 37.48 -34.95 9.10
CA ALA A 360 37.07 -33.85 8.25
C ALA A 360 35.91 -33.02 8.82
N GLY A 361 35.02 -33.63 9.61
CA GLY A 361 33.92 -32.93 10.29
C GLY A 361 34.43 -32.11 11.48
N THR A 362 35.27 -32.72 12.32
CA THR A 362 35.92 -32.04 13.45
C THR A 362 36.78 -30.86 12.97
N ALA A 363 37.58 -31.06 11.91
CA ALA A 363 38.39 -29.98 11.31
C ALA A 363 37.53 -28.85 10.73
N PHE A 364 36.36 -29.16 10.18
CA PHE A 364 35.41 -28.17 9.70
C PHE A 364 34.86 -27.33 10.86
N ASP A 365 34.41 -27.96 11.95
CA ASP A 365 33.89 -27.25 13.12
C ASP A 365 34.96 -26.37 13.81
N GLU A 366 36.22 -26.82 13.86
CA GLU A 366 37.34 -26.01 14.35
C GLU A 366 37.67 -24.80 13.45
N THR A 367 37.34 -24.88 12.16
CA THR A 367 37.59 -23.79 11.19
C THR A 367 36.51 -22.70 11.25
N VAL A 368 35.28 -23.03 11.67
CA VAL A 368 34.14 -22.08 11.74
C VAL A 368 34.42 -20.86 12.63
N PRO A 369 35.03 -20.97 13.83
CA PRO A 369 35.43 -19.81 14.62
C PRO A 369 36.37 -18.86 13.88
N VAL A 370 37.29 -19.38 13.05
CA VAL A 370 38.21 -18.58 12.24
C VAL A 370 37.43 -17.83 11.16
N LEU A 371 36.46 -18.48 10.50
CA LEU A 371 35.54 -17.82 9.57
C LEU A 371 34.80 -16.66 10.24
N ASN A 372 34.22 -16.89 11.42
CA ASN A 372 33.47 -15.86 12.15
C ASN A 372 34.36 -14.65 12.50
N GLN A 373 35.56 -14.90 13.02
CA GLN A 373 36.50 -13.84 13.38
C GLN A 373 36.93 -13.00 12.16
N ARG A 374 37.08 -13.64 10.98
CA ARG A 374 37.53 -12.97 9.76
C ARG A 374 36.43 -12.22 9.03
N ILE A 375 35.21 -12.75 9.04
CA ILE A 375 34.06 -12.15 8.33
C ILE A 375 33.46 -10.97 9.10
N GLU A 376 33.60 -10.92 10.42
CA GLU A 376 33.01 -9.88 11.26
C GLU A 376 33.39 -8.44 10.83
N PRO A 377 34.68 -8.07 10.64
CA PRO A 377 35.03 -6.73 10.17
C PRO A 377 34.49 -6.39 8.78
N TYR A 378 34.32 -7.40 7.92
CA TYR A 378 33.75 -7.23 6.60
C TYR A 378 32.25 -6.92 6.68
N LEU A 379 31.50 -7.67 7.51
CA LEU A 379 30.08 -7.42 7.73
C LEU A 379 29.81 -6.07 8.41
N VAL A 380 30.70 -5.61 9.29
CA VAL A 380 30.67 -4.23 9.82
C VAL A 380 30.67 -3.21 8.69
N GLU A 381 31.54 -3.38 7.70
CA GLU A 381 31.69 -2.42 6.61
C GLU A 381 30.49 -2.48 5.66
N VAL A 382 29.98 -3.70 5.40
CA VAL A 382 28.72 -3.89 4.65
C VAL A 382 27.57 -3.17 5.34
N MET A 383 27.36 -3.40 6.64
CA MET A 383 26.32 -2.71 7.41
C MET A 383 26.48 -1.20 7.35
N ARG A 384 27.70 -0.69 7.55
CA ARG A 384 27.97 0.75 7.48
C ARG A 384 27.59 1.30 6.10
N THR A 385 27.98 0.61 5.04
CA THR A 385 27.70 1.02 3.66
C THR A 385 26.21 1.06 3.38
N LEU A 386 25.47 0.03 3.80
CA LEU A 386 24.01 -0.03 3.63
C LEU A 386 23.30 1.04 4.47
N LEU A 387 23.70 1.25 5.73
CA LEU A 387 23.12 2.30 6.57
C LEU A 387 23.42 3.69 6.01
N ALA A 388 24.62 3.91 5.48
CA ALA A 388 25.01 5.17 4.84
C ALA A 388 24.23 5.48 3.55
N GLN A 389 23.39 4.57 3.05
CA GLN A 389 22.43 4.89 1.97
C GLN A 389 21.31 5.80 2.46
N ASN A 390 21.02 5.82 3.76
CA ASN A 390 20.00 6.66 4.37
C ASN A 390 20.61 7.99 4.85
N ASP A 391 20.00 9.12 4.50
CA ASP A 391 20.40 10.43 5.03
C ASP A 391 19.98 10.62 6.49
N GLU A 392 18.89 9.97 6.86
CA GLU A 392 18.21 10.03 8.15
C GLU A 392 17.68 8.63 8.51
N ILE A 393 17.95 8.19 9.74
CA ILE A 393 17.42 6.95 10.30
C ILE A 393 16.67 7.31 11.57
N GLN A 394 15.37 7.06 11.55
CA GLN A 394 14.50 7.34 12.67
C GLN A 394 14.12 6.06 13.42
N ILE A 395 14.29 6.10 14.73
CA ILE A 395 13.90 5.03 15.65
C ILE A 395 12.44 5.24 16.08
N PRO A 396 11.54 4.28 15.78
CA PRO A 396 10.14 4.35 16.11
C PRO A 396 9.89 4.46 17.61
N PRO A 397 8.82 5.13 18.04
CA PRO A 397 8.46 5.29 19.46
C PRO A 397 8.29 3.96 20.21
N ASP A 398 7.77 2.91 19.55
CA ASP A 398 7.62 1.57 20.12
C ASP A 398 8.98 0.93 20.41
N VAL A 399 9.92 1.00 19.47
CA VAL A 399 11.30 0.51 19.65
C VAL A 399 12.02 1.30 20.73
N MET A 400 11.84 2.62 20.74
CA MET A 400 12.35 3.50 21.79
C MET A 400 11.82 3.05 23.16
N SER A 401 10.51 2.89 23.31
CA SER A 401 9.89 2.53 24.60
C SER A 401 10.37 1.21 25.20
N GLN A 402 10.66 0.23 24.36
CA GLN A 402 11.24 -1.05 24.80
C GLN A 402 12.71 -0.92 25.24
N THR A 403 13.42 0.08 24.71
CA THR A 403 14.87 0.24 24.88
C THR A 403 15.21 1.20 26.01
N ILE A 404 14.60 2.37 26.04
CA ILE A 404 15.00 3.51 26.89
C ILE A 404 14.14 3.72 28.14
N GLY A 405 13.06 2.94 28.32
CA GLY A 405 12.14 3.06 29.45
C GLY A 405 10.70 3.44 29.03
N PRO A 406 9.77 3.51 30.00
CA PRO A 406 8.33 3.45 29.77
C PRO A 406 7.80 4.56 28.85
N GLN A 407 6.71 4.25 28.15
CA GLN A 407 6.08 5.16 27.19
C GLN A 407 5.74 6.51 27.83
N VAL A 408 6.06 7.57 27.10
CA VAL A 408 5.56 8.91 27.35
C VAL A 408 4.07 8.87 27.04
N GLU A 409 3.26 9.46 27.91
CA GLU A 409 1.82 9.59 27.72
C GLU A 409 1.49 11.06 27.47
N VAL A 410 0.53 11.28 26.58
CA VAL A 410 -0.14 12.56 26.40
C VAL A 410 -1.60 12.44 26.81
N ALA A 411 -2.16 13.51 27.36
CA ALA A 411 -3.56 13.60 27.72
C ALA A 411 -4.23 14.69 26.86
N PRO A 412 -5.37 14.40 26.24
CA PRO A 412 -6.13 15.42 25.54
C PRO A 412 -6.80 16.38 26.54
N ASP A 413 -6.76 17.67 26.23
CA ASP A 413 -7.44 18.75 26.94
C ASP A 413 -8.41 19.45 25.97
N TYR A 414 -9.70 19.18 26.14
CA TYR A 414 -10.79 19.72 25.33
C TYR A 414 -11.35 20.97 26.00
N ARG A 415 -11.27 22.12 25.34
CA ARG A 415 -11.75 23.40 25.84
C ARG A 415 -12.76 24.00 24.88
N GLY A 416 -14.01 24.14 25.32
CA GLY A 416 -15.07 24.64 24.44
C GLY A 416 -15.35 23.70 23.26
N VAL A 417 -15.26 22.38 23.50
CA VAL A 417 -15.70 21.32 22.58
C VAL A 417 -16.12 20.13 23.43
N ASP A 418 -17.22 19.47 23.08
CA ASP A 418 -17.65 18.23 23.73
C ASP A 418 -16.63 17.12 23.41
N PRO A 419 -15.94 16.51 24.41
CA PRO A 419 -14.97 15.43 24.22
C PRO A 419 -15.53 14.21 23.47
N HIS A 420 -16.86 14.07 23.42
CA HIS A 420 -17.54 12.96 22.76
C HIS A 420 -18.02 13.27 21.34
N SER A 421 -17.75 14.47 20.83
CA SER A 421 -18.21 14.90 19.50
C SER A 421 -17.29 14.42 18.37
N ALA A 422 -17.83 14.39 17.14
CA ALA A 422 -17.02 14.23 15.93
C ALA A 422 -15.93 15.30 15.79
N LEU A 423 -16.21 16.54 16.24
CA LEU A 423 -15.24 17.63 16.21
C LEU A 423 -14.07 17.37 17.16
N ALA A 424 -14.32 16.84 18.37
CA ALA A 424 -13.26 16.44 19.29
C ALA A 424 -12.37 15.35 18.69
N HIS A 425 -12.96 14.35 18.02
CA HIS A 425 -12.22 13.33 17.29
C HIS A 425 -11.33 13.93 16.18
N LEU A 426 -11.87 14.87 15.39
CA LEU A 426 -11.12 15.56 14.33
C LEU A 426 -9.94 16.35 14.91
N LEU A 427 -10.18 17.13 15.99
CA LEU A 427 -9.15 17.92 16.65
C LEU A 427 -8.02 17.05 17.21
N TYR A 428 -8.38 15.98 17.90
CA TYR A 428 -7.43 14.97 18.40
C TYR A 428 -6.63 14.36 17.25
N SER A 429 -7.31 13.89 16.20
CA SER A 429 -6.67 13.19 15.08
C SER A 429 -5.72 14.08 14.30
N ALA A 430 -6.12 15.32 14.03
CA ALA A 430 -5.28 16.29 13.32
C ALA A 430 -4.02 16.61 14.13
N ASP A 431 -4.17 16.93 15.42
CA ASP A 431 -3.04 17.28 16.27
C ASP A 431 -2.09 16.08 16.51
N TYR A 432 -2.63 14.88 16.74
CA TYR A 432 -1.87 13.63 16.89
C TYR A 432 -1.07 13.29 15.62
N LEU A 433 -1.71 13.35 14.44
CA LEU A 433 -1.06 13.12 13.16
C LEU A 433 0.08 14.11 12.93
N SER A 434 -0.08 15.34 13.36
CA SER A 434 0.88 16.43 13.07
C SER A 434 2.15 16.33 13.86
N LYS A 435 2.03 15.91 15.12
CA LYS A 435 3.20 15.54 15.92
C LYS A 435 3.94 14.36 15.28
N SER A 436 3.23 13.44 14.65
CA SER A 436 3.87 12.34 13.94
C SER A 436 4.53 12.80 12.63
N LEU A 437 3.83 13.59 11.81
CA LEU A 437 4.23 13.86 10.42
C LEU A 437 5.52 14.65 10.31
N ILE A 438 5.87 15.53 11.25
CA ILE A 438 7.11 16.31 11.17
C ILE A 438 8.37 15.45 11.34
N ASN A 439 8.17 14.19 11.73
CA ASN A 439 9.17 13.19 12.01
C ASN A 439 8.83 11.96 11.13
N MET A 440 8.53 12.15 9.84
CA MET A 440 8.27 11.06 8.88
C MET A 440 9.06 11.26 7.58
N PRO A 441 10.33 10.81 7.50
CA PRO A 441 11.18 11.04 6.34
C PRO A 441 10.62 10.49 5.02
N SER A 442 9.88 9.39 5.08
CA SER A 442 9.24 8.76 3.91
C SER A 442 8.19 9.63 3.22
N LEU A 443 7.66 10.68 3.87
CA LEU A 443 6.71 11.60 3.24
C LEU A 443 7.34 12.40 2.10
N GLN A 444 8.67 12.52 2.06
CA GLN A 444 9.38 13.18 0.96
C GLN A 444 9.13 12.49 -0.39
N GLU A 445 8.87 11.18 -0.39
CA GLU A 445 8.55 10.44 -1.62
C GLU A 445 7.16 10.79 -2.18
N LYS A 446 6.25 11.28 -1.32
CA LYS A 446 4.85 11.58 -1.66
C LYS A 446 4.58 13.06 -1.83
N ILE A 447 5.24 13.90 -1.04
CA ILE A 447 5.04 15.35 -1.00
C ILE A 447 6.35 16.03 -1.42
N PRO A 448 6.47 16.46 -2.69
CA PRO A 448 7.65 17.18 -3.17
C PRO A 448 7.93 18.43 -2.33
N GLY A 449 9.19 18.58 -1.90
CA GLY A 449 9.60 19.72 -1.07
C GLY A 449 9.42 19.52 0.43
N TYR A 450 8.70 18.47 0.87
CA TYR A 450 8.67 18.09 2.27
C TYR A 450 10.06 17.73 2.79
N GLN A 451 10.35 18.16 4.01
CA GLN A 451 11.50 17.75 4.81
C GLN A 451 10.98 17.40 6.21
N SER A 452 11.52 16.32 6.79
CA SER A 452 11.39 16.09 8.23
C SER A 452 12.05 17.25 8.98
N ASP A 453 11.72 17.39 10.26
CA ASP A 453 12.32 18.40 11.13
C ASP A 453 13.85 18.26 11.12
N PHE A 454 14.35 17.04 11.32
CA PHE A 454 15.77 16.75 11.25
C PHE A 454 16.44 17.09 9.91
N ALA A 455 15.79 16.78 8.78
CA ALA A 455 16.32 17.12 7.46
C ALA A 455 16.31 18.64 7.21
N PHE A 456 15.30 19.34 7.72
CA PHE A 456 15.22 20.79 7.67
C PHE A 456 16.35 21.42 8.50
N GLU A 457 16.55 20.96 9.74
CA GLU A 457 17.62 21.45 10.60
C GLU A 457 19.00 21.25 9.96
N ARG A 458 19.21 20.09 9.32
CA ARG A 458 20.45 19.76 8.61
C ARG A 458 20.73 20.69 7.44
N SER A 459 19.70 21.05 6.68
CA SER A 459 19.83 21.88 5.48
C SER A 459 19.82 23.39 5.78
N HIS A 460 19.32 23.78 6.95
CA HIS A 460 19.18 25.18 7.38
C HIS A 460 19.78 25.43 8.78
N PRO A 461 21.09 25.15 9.00
CA PRO A 461 21.70 25.22 10.32
C PRO A 461 21.73 26.64 10.93
N ASP A 462 21.47 27.69 10.13
CA ASP A 462 21.33 29.08 10.57
C ASP A 462 19.93 29.41 11.09
N LYS A 463 18.94 28.58 10.78
CA LYS A 463 17.52 28.74 11.17
C LYS A 463 17.17 28.03 12.47
N VAL A 464 18.11 27.28 13.03
CA VAL A 464 17.93 26.46 14.22
C VAL A 464 19.06 26.69 15.21
N GLY A 465 18.78 26.48 16.50
CA GLY A 465 19.83 26.44 17.53
C GLY A 465 20.77 25.24 17.37
N PRO A 466 21.80 25.10 18.22
CA PRO A 466 22.61 23.89 18.27
C PRO A 466 21.72 22.64 18.44
N TRP A 467 22.04 21.56 17.72
CA TRP A 467 21.33 20.27 17.66
C TRP A 467 20.86 19.77 19.03
N HIS A 468 19.68 20.19 19.49
CA HIS A 468 19.14 19.84 20.79
C HIS A 468 17.60 19.87 20.76
N ALA A 469 17.02 18.74 21.18
CA ALA A 469 15.73 18.61 21.83
C ALA A 469 14.55 19.43 21.28
N THR A 470 13.70 18.80 20.44
CA THR A 470 12.42 19.40 20.06
C THR A 470 11.44 19.60 21.23
N ALA A 471 11.80 19.16 22.45
CA ALA A 471 11.04 19.43 23.67
C ALA A 471 10.89 20.93 23.99
N ASP A 472 11.78 21.77 23.45
CA ASP A 472 11.68 23.23 23.57
C ASP A 472 10.73 23.85 22.54
N TYR A 473 10.12 23.07 21.64
CA TYR A 473 9.22 23.59 20.61
C TYR A 473 7.75 23.27 20.89
N HIS A 474 6.90 24.23 20.55
CA HIS A 474 5.46 24.18 20.59
C HIS A 474 4.92 24.09 19.16
N LEU A 475 4.20 23.02 18.84
CA LEU A 475 3.62 22.75 17.52
C LEU A 475 2.09 22.80 17.60
N TRP A 476 1.42 23.61 16.79
CA TRP A 476 -0.06 23.65 16.74
C TRP A 476 -0.61 24.20 15.42
N PHE A 477 -1.93 24.07 15.21
CA PHE A 477 -2.63 24.67 14.06
C PHE A 477 -3.45 25.88 14.44
N SER A 478 -3.51 26.80 13.49
CA SER A 478 -4.42 27.92 13.54
C SER A 478 -4.98 28.22 12.15
N ILE A 479 -6.05 29.00 12.14
CA ILE A 479 -6.59 29.58 10.93
C ILE A 479 -5.86 30.90 10.67
N GLU A 480 -5.08 30.98 9.60
CA GLU A 480 -4.41 32.22 9.20
C GLU A 480 -5.38 33.18 8.53
N ASN A 481 -6.34 32.69 7.74
CA ASN A 481 -7.36 33.52 7.11
C ASN A 481 -8.63 32.72 6.78
N LEU A 482 -9.80 33.32 6.96
CA LEU A 482 -11.07 32.83 6.42
C LEU A 482 -11.53 33.80 5.33
N ASP A 483 -11.63 33.33 4.08
CA ASP A 483 -12.21 34.14 3.00
C ASP A 483 -13.72 33.89 2.94
N LEU A 484 -14.43 34.76 3.65
CA LEU A 484 -15.88 34.72 3.80
C LEU A 484 -16.49 36.00 3.23
N ALA A 485 -17.65 35.86 2.62
CA ALA A 485 -18.37 37.02 2.11
C ALA A 485 -19.87 36.82 2.12
N GLN A 486 -20.60 37.90 2.35
CA GLN A 486 -22.04 37.85 2.53
C GLN A 486 -22.78 38.41 1.32
N SER A 487 -23.97 37.89 1.03
CA SER A 487 -24.87 38.47 0.03
C SER A 487 -25.39 39.86 0.43
N LYS A 488 -25.79 40.68 -0.55
CA LYS A 488 -26.39 42.02 -0.31
C LYS A 488 -27.61 42.01 0.60
N ASP A 489 -28.45 40.97 0.51
CA ASP A 489 -29.64 40.79 1.35
C ASP A 489 -29.30 40.21 2.74
N GLY A 490 -28.05 39.78 2.95
CA GLY A 490 -27.59 39.22 4.20
C GLY A 490 -28.03 37.78 4.48
N HIS A 491 -28.64 37.08 3.51
CA HIS A 491 -29.22 35.75 3.68
C HIS A 491 -28.33 34.59 3.22
N ALA A 492 -27.15 34.87 2.66
CA ALA A 492 -26.18 33.88 2.26
C ALA A 492 -24.76 34.29 2.65
N LEU A 493 -23.97 33.31 3.05
CA LEU A 493 -22.54 33.40 3.32
C LEU A 493 -21.81 32.49 2.31
N GLN A 494 -20.86 33.05 1.58
CA GLN A 494 -19.95 32.32 0.71
C GLN A 494 -18.68 31.96 1.47
N THR A 495 -18.26 30.70 1.39
CA THR A 495 -17.00 30.18 1.94
C THR A 495 -16.00 29.95 0.80
N ARG A 496 -15.20 30.96 0.46
CA ARG A 496 -14.26 30.87 -0.68
C ARG A 496 -13.01 30.07 -0.35
N GLY A 497 -12.64 30.00 0.93
CA GLY A 497 -11.51 29.20 1.39
C GLY A 497 -11.15 29.47 2.85
N ALA A 498 -10.35 28.57 3.41
CA ALA A 498 -9.73 28.72 4.72
C ALA A 498 -8.23 28.47 4.55
N LYS A 499 -7.41 29.50 4.80
CA LYS A 499 -5.95 29.37 4.83
C LYS A 499 -5.55 28.90 6.22
N MET A 500 -5.10 27.66 6.28
CA MET A 500 -4.64 27.01 7.50
C MET A 500 -3.15 27.24 7.68
N ARG A 501 -2.68 27.21 8.93
CA ARG A 501 -1.29 27.47 9.27
C ARG A 501 -0.78 26.49 10.32
N PHE A 502 0.40 25.94 10.03
CA PHE A 502 1.22 25.30 11.04
C PHE A 502 1.91 26.39 11.86
N ASN A 503 2.04 26.18 13.15
CA ASN A 503 2.79 27.05 14.03
C ASN A 503 3.85 26.21 14.73
N VAL A 504 5.10 26.63 14.64
CA VAL A 504 6.26 25.98 15.26
C VAL A 504 7.05 27.06 15.97
N ARG A 505 6.96 27.10 17.30
CA ARG A 505 7.63 28.12 18.13
C ARG A 505 8.55 27.49 19.13
N LYS A 506 9.75 28.05 19.26
CA LYS A 506 10.62 27.75 20.39
C LYS A 506 10.05 28.43 21.63
N LYS A 507 10.09 27.74 22.76
CA LYS A 507 9.73 28.28 24.07
C LYS A 507 10.91 29.02 24.70
N GLY A 508 10.63 30.18 25.30
CA GLY A 508 11.56 30.94 26.10
C GLY A 508 11.78 30.32 27.49
N SER A 509 12.71 30.89 28.26
CA SER A 509 12.98 30.47 29.65
C SER A 509 11.78 30.65 30.60
N ASP A 510 10.84 31.50 30.21
CA ASP A 510 9.55 31.75 30.87
C ASP A 510 8.43 30.84 30.34
N ASN A 511 8.75 29.86 29.48
CA ASN A 511 7.84 28.94 28.81
C ASN A 511 6.85 29.64 27.83
N ALA A 512 7.10 30.90 27.45
CA ALA A 512 6.34 31.61 26.44
C ALA A 512 6.85 31.33 25.02
N ASP A 513 5.97 31.38 24.03
CA ASP A 513 6.35 31.21 22.62
C ASP A 513 7.18 32.40 22.12
N LEU A 514 8.38 32.12 21.60
CA LEU A 514 9.23 33.12 20.96
C LEU A 514 8.69 33.48 19.57
N PRO A 515 9.09 34.63 18.98
CA PRO A 515 8.68 35.01 17.64
C PRO A 515 9.10 34.02 16.55
N ALA A 516 8.40 34.09 15.41
CA ALA A 516 8.75 33.33 14.22
C ALA A 516 10.17 33.60 13.73
N VAL A 517 10.84 32.54 13.30
CA VAL A 517 12.07 32.64 12.52
C VAL A 517 11.68 32.75 11.03
N PRO A 518 12.01 33.86 10.34
CA PRO A 518 11.72 34.01 8.92
C PRO A 518 12.44 32.94 8.08
N GLY A 519 11.71 32.28 7.17
CA GLY A 519 12.20 31.12 6.44
C GLY A 519 12.45 29.89 7.32
N GLY A 520 11.86 29.83 8.51
CA GLY A 520 11.95 28.70 9.42
C GLY A 520 10.99 27.56 9.05
N TYR A 521 11.06 26.47 9.81
CA TYR A 521 10.31 25.25 9.53
C TYR A 521 8.78 25.44 9.50
N GLU A 522 8.27 26.40 10.28
CA GLU A 522 6.88 26.82 10.26
C GLU A 522 6.38 27.22 8.86
N GLU A 523 7.18 28.01 8.12
CA GLU A 523 6.81 28.48 6.79
C GLU A 523 6.81 27.32 5.78
N LEU A 524 7.76 26.40 5.91
CA LEU A 524 7.80 25.18 5.08
C LEU A 524 6.53 24.35 5.30
N LEU A 525 6.21 23.96 6.54
CA LEU A 525 5.02 23.15 6.83
C LEU A 525 3.74 23.85 6.41
N THR A 526 3.64 25.17 6.64
CA THR A 526 2.48 25.96 6.22
C THR A 526 2.33 25.99 4.69
N SER A 527 3.44 26.06 3.94
CA SER A 527 3.39 26.05 2.47
C SER A 527 2.91 24.72 1.89
N LEU A 528 3.07 23.62 2.64
CA LEU A 528 2.71 22.25 2.23
C LEU A 528 1.34 21.81 2.74
N TYR A 529 0.57 22.69 3.39
CA TYR A 529 -0.74 22.32 3.96
C TYR A 529 -1.69 21.71 2.93
N ASP A 530 -1.71 22.25 1.71
CA ASP A 530 -2.58 21.74 0.64
C ASP A 530 -2.18 20.32 0.21
N ASP A 531 -0.88 20.01 0.12
CA ASP A 531 -0.38 18.67 -0.17
C ASP A 531 -0.68 17.70 0.98
N PHE A 532 -0.55 18.15 2.23
CA PHE A 532 -0.93 17.35 3.39
C PHE A 532 -2.44 17.04 3.40
N ALA A 533 -3.29 17.97 2.99
CA ALA A 533 -4.73 17.75 2.89
C ALA A 533 -5.11 16.74 1.79
N VAL A 534 -4.31 16.63 0.73
CA VAL A 534 -4.47 15.60 -0.31
C VAL A 534 -4.02 14.23 0.21
N GLU A 535 -2.86 14.15 0.88
CA GLU A 535 -2.32 12.90 1.39
C GLU A 535 -3.10 12.37 2.61
N PHE A 536 -3.56 13.27 3.48
CA PHE A 536 -4.24 12.94 4.73
C PHE A 536 -5.61 13.63 4.82
N PRO A 537 -6.72 12.89 4.64
CA PRO A 537 -8.07 13.44 4.64
C PRO A 537 -8.43 14.27 5.90
N VAL A 538 -7.82 13.97 7.05
CA VAL A 538 -8.05 14.69 8.30
C VAL A 538 -7.71 16.19 8.20
N PHE A 539 -6.69 16.58 7.41
CA PHE A 539 -6.37 18.00 7.24
C PHE A 539 -7.36 18.70 6.32
N HIS A 540 -7.90 17.99 5.32
CA HIS A 540 -8.98 18.54 4.50
C HIS A 540 -10.25 18.73 5.34
N GLU A 541 -10.62 17.75 6.15
CA GLU A 541 -11.74 17.87 7.10
C GLU A 541 -11.53 19.01 8.10
N LEU A 542 -10.31 19.18 8.62
CA LEU A 542 -9.95 20.29 9.50
C LEU A 542 -10.15 21.66 8.83
N ARG A 543 -9.80 21.78 7.55
CA ARG A 543 -10.03 22.99 6.75
C ARG A 543 -11.52 23.27 6.56
N GLU A 544 -12.33 22.24 6.34
CA GLU A 544 -13.78 22.38 6.20
C GLU A 544 -14.45 22.74 7.53
N ALA A 545 -14.01 22.15 8.65
CA ALA A 545 -14.43 22.54 10.00
C ALA A 545 -14.05 24.01 10.30
N ALA A 546 -12.90 24.48 9.82
CA ALA A 546 -12.50 25.89 9.93
C ALA A 546 -13.47 26.83 9.19
N LYS A 547 -14.00 26.45 8.02
CA LYS A 547 -15.06 27.22 7.35
C LYS A 547 -16.36 27.24 8.16
N LEU A 548 -16.70 26.10 8.78
CA LEU A 548 -17.92 25.97 9.59
C LEU A 548 -17.89 26.86 10.84
N THR A 549 -16.72 27.23 11.38
CA THR A 549 -16.67 28.16 12.51
C THR A 549 -17.17 29.55 12.11
N GLY A 550 -16.80 30.01 10.90
CA GLY A 550 -17.35 31.20 10.26
C GLY A 550 -18.86 31.11 10.02
N ALA A 551 -19.30 29.98 9.47
CA ALA A 551 -20.72 29.74 9.20
C ALA A 551 -21.58 29.73 10.48
N ALA A 552 -21.11 29.06 11.55
CA ALA A 552 -21.81 28.97 12.83
C ALA A 552 -21.99 30.35 13.47
N ALA A 553 -20.93 31.17 13.51
CA ALA A 553 -20.99 32.52 14.03
C ALA A 553 -21.93 33.42 13.20
N TRP A 554 -21.87 33.31 11.87
CA TRP A 554 -22.77 34.04 10.98
C TRP A 554 -24.23 33.64 11.21
N LEU A 555 -24.54 32.34 11.25
CA LEU A 555 -25.89 31.83 11.55
C LEU A 555 -26.39 32.32 12.91
N LYS A 556 -25.54 32.31 13.94
CA LYS A 556 -25.86 32.86 15.28
C LYS A 556 -26.14 34.36 15.26
N SER A 557 -25.46 35.14 14.42
CA SER A 557 -25.76 36.57 14.25
C SER A 557 -27.15 36.80 13.65
N LYS A 558 -27.68 35.84 12.87
CA LYS A 558 -29.01 35.89 12.25
C LYS A 558 -30.10 35.33 13.16
N ARG A 559 -29.76 34.26 13.89
CA ARG A 559 -30.63 33.57 14.83
C ARG A 559 -29.84 33.18 16.08
N PRO A 560 -29.81 34.05 17.11
CA PRO A 560 -29.01 33.83 18.33
C PRO A 560 -29.35 32.53 19.07
N ASP A 561 -30.61 32.12 19.03
CA ASP A 561 -31.16 30.94 19.68
C ASP A 561 -31.01 29.64 18.86
N LEU A 562 -30.46 29.70 17.65
CA LEU A 562 -30.30 28.53 16.77
C LEU A 562 -29.49 27.42 17.45
N LYS A 563 -30.05 26.22 17.51
CA LYS A 563 -29.38 25.00 17.96
C LYS A 563 -29.84 23.82 17.11
N PHE A 564 -28.97 22.84 16.92
CA PHE A 564 -29.31 21.56 16.32
C PHE A 564 -29.50 20.52 17.43
N PRO A 565 -30.28 19.46 17.19
CA PRO A 565 -30.57 18.44 18.21
C PRO A 565 -29.29 17.70 18.67
N GLN A 566 -29.29 17.14 19.87
CA GLN A 566 -28.20 16.29 20.36
C GLN A 566 -28.40 14.83 19.94
N THR A 567 -29.64 14.37 19.95
CA THR A 567 -29.98 12.99 19.61
C THR A 567 -29.59 12.68 18.16
N GLY A 568 -28.86 11.58 17.97
CA GLY A 568 -28.46 11.07 16.66
C GLY A 568 -27.11 11.56 16.14
N ARG A 569 -26.42 12.43 16.89
CA ARG A 569 -25.03 12.83 16.60
C ARG A 569 -24.07 11.65 16.63
N ILE A 570 -22.95 11.81 15.93
CA ILE A 570 -21.80 10.90 16.03
C ILE A 570 -21.25 11.01 17.45
N SER A 571 -21.10 9.85 18.10
CA SER A 571 -20.51 9.73 19.43
C SER A 571 -19.14 9.09 19.33
N TRP A 572 -18.15 9.73 19.96
CA TRP A 572 -16.80 9.24 20.08
C TRP A 572 -16.40 9.12 21.55
N SER A 573 -15.63 8.10 21.88
CA SER A 573 -15.03 7.94 23.21
C SER A 573 -13.53 7.98 23.05
N GLY A 574 -12.98 9.19 23.09
CA GLY A 574 -11.54 9.40 23.00
C GLY A 574 -10.79 8.82 24.18
N PRO A 575 -9.49 8.52 24.02
CA PRO A 575 -8.69 7.99 25.10
C PRO A 575 -8.45 9.05 26.19
N GLU A 576 -8.52 8.66 27.46
CA GLU A 576 -8.11 9.52 28.59
C GLU A 576 -6.61 9.88 28.49
N LYS A 577 -5.82 8.95 27.95
CA LYS A 577 -4.40 9.09 27.66
C LYS A 577 -4.03 8.34 26.40
N ALA A 578 -3.12 8.91 25.61
CA ALA A 578 -2.58 8.29 24.42
C ALA A 578 -1.05 8.16 24.49
N PRO A 579 -0.44 7.26 23.70
CA PRO A 579 1.01 7.21 23.54
C PRO A 579 1.53 8.55 23.02
N GLY A 580 2.47 9.13 23.76
CA GLY A 580 3.18 10.35 23.40
C GLY A 580 4.31 10.09 22.40
N PHE A 581 4.81 11.18 21.82
CA PHE A 581 5.75 11.11 20.72
C PHE A 581 7.18 11.29 21.24
N VAL A 582 8.00 10.26 21.09
CA VAL A 582 9.45 10.34 21.30
C VAL A 582 10.13 9.69 20.11
N TYR A 583 10.86 10.49 19.36
CA TYR A 583 11.62 10.05 18.20
C TYR A 583 13.10 10.23 18.48
N LEU A 584 13.90 9.20 18.23
CA LEU A 584 15.33 9.40 18.07
C LEU A 584 15.66 9.33 16.60
N THR A 585 16.35 10.33 16.11
CA THR A 585 16.84 10.38 14.74
C THR A 585 18.35 10.39 14.74
N TRP A 586 18.95 9.62 13.83
CA TRP A 586 20.40 9.55 13.65
C TRP A 586 20.76 9.68 12.16
N SER A 587 21.80 10.46 11.85
CA SER A 587 22.39 10.51 10.50
C SER A 587 23.73 9.75 10.41
N PRO A 588 23.85 8.78 9.48
CA PRO A 588 25.09 8.04 9.24
C PRO A 588 26.11 8.79 8.33
N ARG A 589 25.74 9.93 7.73
CA ARG A 589 26.56 10.64 6.71
C ARG A 589 27.36 11.85 7.21
N GLU A 590 27.30 12.19 8.50
CA GLU A 590 28.09 13.30 9.03
C GLU A 590 29.58 12.98 9.26
N ARG A 591 30.40 14.04 9.37
CA ARG A 591 31.87 14.07 9.45
C ARG A 591 32.48 13.03 10.42
N PRO A 592 33.76 12.65 10.23
CA PRO A 592 34.39 11.62 11.07
C PRO A 592 34.48 12.07 12.53
N GLY A 593 33.75 11.40 13.43
CA GLY A 593 34.00 11.44 14.88
C GLY A 593 32.81 11.70 15.80
N ARG A 594 31.65 12.17 15.32
CA ARG A 594 30.43 12.36 16.12
C ARG A 594 29.22 11.79 15.37
N LEU A 595 28.46 10.89 16.01
CA LEU A 595 27.12 10.55 15.51
C LEU A 595 26.24 11.80 15.71
N ALA A 596 25.61 12.30 14.65
CA ALA A 596 24.56 13.31 14.78
C ALA A 596 23.27 12.60 15.18
N MET A 597 22.93 12.67 16.47
CA MET A 597 21.67 12.15 16.99
C MET A 597 20.82 13.32 17.47
N ALA A 598 19.55 13.34 17.09
CA ALA A 598 18.56 14.29 17.56
C ALA A 598 17.45 13.53 18.27
N LEU A 599 17.23 13.85 19.55
CA LEU A 599 16.07 13.37 20.29
C LEU A 599 14.96 14.40 20.16
N SER A 600 13.80 13.94 19.72
CA SER A 600 12.58 14.74 19.59
C SER A 600 11.51 14.19 20.52
N ALA A 601 10.82 15.08 21.22
CA ALA A 601 9.65 14.72 21.99
C ALA A 601 8.56 15.79 21.81
N MET A 602 7.32 15.36 21.57
CA MET A 602 6.17 16.27 21.38
C MET A 602 5.01 15.91 22.30
N GLY A 603 4.36 16.94 22.82
CA GLY A 603 3.21 16.84 23.71
C GLY A 603 2.82 18.20 24.25
N GLY A 604 2.72 19.19 23.37
CA GLY A 604 2.14 20.49 23.68
C GLY A 604 1.78 21.17 22.36
N GLY A 605 0.55 21.66 22.26
CA GLY A 605 0.01 22.24 21.04
C GLY A 605 -1.46 22.59 21.22
N SER A 606 -1.83 23.88 21.19
CA SER A 606 -3.25 24.27 21.22
C SER A 606 -3.77 24.47 19.80
N LEU A 607 -4.55 23.51 19.30
CA LEU A 607 -5.32 23.67 18.08
C LEU A 607 -6.50 24.59 18.37
N ARG A 608 -6.57 25.71 17.64
CA ARG A 608 -7.67 26.67 17.75
C ARG A 608 -8.34 26.87 16.41
N LEU A 609 -9.62 26.50 16.31
CA LEU A 609 -10.41 26.69 15.08
C LEU A 609 -11.15 28.03 15.02
N VAL A 610 -10.83 28.97 15.91
CA VAL A 610 -11.55 30.24 16.01
C VAL A 610 -10.60 31.42 16.11
N LYS A 611 -10.75 32.38 15.18
CA LYS A 611 -10.14 33.71 15.28
C LYS A 611 -10.97 34.63 16.18
N ALA A 612 -10.47 35.82 16.50
CA ALA A 612 -11.25 36.81 17.23
C ALA A 612 -12.57 37.14 16.49
N PRO A 613 -13.69 37.44 17.19
CA PRO A 613 -15.01 37.66 16.58
C PRO A 613 -15.08 38.61 15.37
N LYS A 614 -14.23 39.65 15.36
CA LYS A 614 -14.09 40.60 14.24
C LYS A 614 -13.61 39.95 12.93
N ASP A 615 -12.83 38.87 13.03
CA ASP A 615 -12.23 38.19 11.87
C ASP A 615 -13.14 37.08 11.31
N ILE A 616 -14.26 36.77 11.97
CA ILE A 616 -15.06 35.56 11.70
C ILE A 616 -16.00 35.73 10.50
N VAL A 617 -16.34 36.95 10.08
CA VAL A 617 -17.17 37.20 8.89
C VAL A 617 -16.46 38.11 7.88
N GLY A 618 -15.15 38.29 8.03
CA GLY A 618 -14.41 39.32 7.30
C GLY A 618 -14.90 40.73 7.61
N VAL A 619 -15.40 40.99 8.83
CA VAL A 619 -15.88 42.32 9.22
C VAL A 619 -14.68 43.27 9.15
N ALA A 620 -14.70 44.19 8.18
CA ALA A 620 -13.71 45.23 8.07
C ALA A 620 -13.68 46.05 9.37
N ASP A 621 -12.57 46.76 9.64
CA ASP A 621 -12.41 47.56 10.87
C ASP A 621 -13.54 48.61 11.05
N ASP A 622 -14.30 48.91 9.99
CA ASP A 622 -15.48 49.79 9.98
C ASP A 622 -16.82 49.11 10.29
N GLY A 623 -16.83 47.79 10.53
CA GLY A 623 -18.03 47.02 10.83
C GLY A 623 -18.75 46.43 9.60
N SER A 624 -18.23 46.61 8.39
CA SER A 624 -18.84 46.10 7.15
C SER A 624 -18.35 44.70 6.76
N VAL A 625 -19.24 43.84 6.25
CA VAL A 625 -18.88 42.51 5.71
C VAL A 625 -18.67 42.63 4.20
N PRO A 626 -17.58 42.07 3.61
CA PRO A 626 -17.37 42.02 2.17
C PRO A 626 -18.59 41.45 1.47
N VAL A 627 -19.18 42.27 0.61
CA VAL A 627 -20.43 41.94 -0.06
C VAL A 627 -20.16 41.22 -1.37
N VAL A 628 -20.71 40.02 -1.53
CA VAL A 628 -20.79 39.31 -2.81
C VAL A 628 -22.12 39.63 -3.47
N ASP A 629 -22.03 40.01 -4.74
CA ASP A 629 -23.22 40.29 -5.55
C ASP A 629 -23.80 39.00 -6.14
N LEU A 630 -24.61 38.28 -5.34
CA LEU A 630 -25.31 37.07 -5.80
C LEU A 630 -26.29 37.35 -6.95
N SER A 631 -26.68 38.61 -7.20
CA SER A 631 -27.54 38.97 -8.34
C SER A 631 -26.89 38.70 -9.70
N LYS A 632 -25.55 38.53 -9.75
CA LYS A 632 -24.81 38.09 -10.94
C LYS A 632 -24.83 36.57 -11.17
N ASN A 633 -25.36 35.79 -10.21
CA ASN A 633 -25.51 34.33 -10.27
C ASN A 633 -26.99 33.87 -10.15
N PRO A 634 -27.93 34.42 -10.93
CA PRO A 634 -29.36 34.29 -10.64
C PRO A 634 -29.97 32.91 -10.94
N ALA A 635 -29.44 32.16 -11.91
CA ALA A 635 -30.12 30.97 -12.43
C ALA A 635 -30.09 29.76 -11.47
N TRP A 636 -28.94 29.45 -10.88
CA TRP A 636 -28.83 28.31 -9.96
C TRP A 636 -29.30 28.67 -8.54
N VAL A 637 -29.02 29.89 -8.06
CA VAL A 637 -29.47 30.38 -6.74
C VAL A 637 -31.00 30.42 -6.68
N SER A 638 -31.69 30.90 -7.71
CA SER A 638 -33.16 30.88 -7.76
C SER A 638 -33.76 29.47 -7.89
N LYS A 639 -33.02 28.52 -8.47
CA LYS A 639 -33.44 27.11 -8.59
C LYS A 639 -33.25 26.33 -7.28
N ILE A 640 -32.20 26.62 -6.52
CA ILE A 640 -31.90 26.01 -5.21
C ILE A 640 -32.75 26.63 -4.09
N LEU A 641 -33.09 27.93 -4.16
CA LEU A 641 -33.87 28.63 -3.12
C LEU A 641 -35.40 28.46 -3.24
N ARG A 642 -35.93 28.08 -4.40
CA ARG A 642 -37.38 27.90 -4.59
C ARG A 642 -37.87 26.66 -3.84
N MET A 643 -38.83 26.85 -2.93
CA MET A 643 -39.73 25.76 -2.53
C MET A 643 -40.46 25.26 -3.78
N PRO A 644 -40.75 23.96 -3.92
CA PRO A 644 -41.86 23.56 -4.77
C PRO A 644 -43.12 24.23 -4.20
N ASP A 645 -43.71 25.16 -4.96
CA ASP A 645 -44.95 25.83 -4.58
C ASP A 645 -46.02 24.77 -4.26
N GLY A 646 -46.49 24.72 -3.00
CA GLY A 646 -47.66 23.90 -2.61
C GLY A 646 -47.41 22.52 -1.99
N ALA A 647 -46.23 22.21 -1.44
CA ALA A 647 -45.99 20.93 -0.77
C ALA A 647 -46.90 20.73 0.48
N PRO A 648 -47.74 19.67 0.54
CA PRO A 648 -48.62 19.41 1.68
C PRO A 648 -47.83 18.92 2.91
N ALA A 649 -48.33 19.25 4.11
CA ALA A 649 -47.78 18.79 5.38
C ALA A 649 -48.05 17.28 5.62
N PRO A 650 -47.16 16.54 6.30
CA PRO A 650 -45.96 17.02 7.00
C PRO A 650 -44.72 17.10 6.10
N GLN A 651 -43.95 18.20 6.24
CA GLN A 651 -42.76 18.47 5.45
C GLN A 651 -41.57 17.59 5.88
N PRO A 652 -40.73 17.11 4.95
CA PRO A 652 -39.50 16.37 5.24
C PRO A 652 -38.48 17.20 6.04
N VAL A 653 -37.68 16.52 6.87
CA VAL A 653 -36.65 17.15 7.73
C VAL A 653 -35.51 17.77 6.92
N GLY A 654 -35.27 17.27 5.69
CA GLY A 654 -34.36 17.90 4.74
C GLY A 654 -34.57 17.40 3.31
N TRP A 655 -33.97 18.10 2.36
CA TRP A 655 -33.97 17.74 0.95
C TRP A 655 -32.67 18.15 0.30
N VAL A 656 -32.39 17.55 -0.86
CA VAL A 656 -31.19 17.84 -1.62
C VAL A 656 -31.56 18.25 -3.03
N THR A 657 -30.87 19.29 -3.49
CA THR A 657 -31.01 19.83 -4.84
C THR A 657 -29.65 19.84 -5.51
N ASN A 658 -29.61 19.31 -6.72
CA ASN A 658 -28.42 19.34 -7.55
C ASN A 658 -28.51 20.53 -8.50
N GLY A 659 -27.36 21.14 -8.77
CA GLY A 659 -27.22 22.24 -9.70
C GLY A 659 -25.85 22.24 -10.35
N THR A 660 -25.63 23.23 -11.22
CA THR A 660 -24.34 23.47 -11.85
C THR A 660 -23.98 24.93 -11.65
N LYS A 661 -22.74 25.19 -11.23
CA LYS A 661 -22.17 26.53 -11.01
C LYS A 661 -20.84 26.60 -11.74
N ASP A 662 -20.69 27.55 -12.66
CA ASP A 662 -19.45 27.76 -13.42
C ASP A 662 -18.93 26.48 -14.14
N GLY A 663 -19.83 25.59 -14.54
CA GLY A 663 -19.51 24.29 -15.16
C GLY A 663 -19.19 23.15 -14.19
N GLN A 664 -19.21 23.42 -12.88
CA GLN A 664 -19.00 22.44 -11.82
C GLN A 664 -20.33 22.01 -11.21
N ASP A 665 -20.50 20.71 -10.98
CA ASP A 665 -21.66 20.19 -10.27
C ASP A 665 -21.62 20.59 -8.80
N VAL A 666 -22.73 21.12 -8.31
CA VAL A 666 -22.92 21.53 -6.93
C VAL A 666 -24.14 20.84 -6.34
N THR A 667 -24.04 20.51 -5.07
CA THR A 667 -25.11 19.89 -4.31
C THR A 667 -25.48 20.80 -3.16
N ALA A 668 -26.78 21.03 -3.00
CA ALA A 668 -27.35 21.83 -1.94
C ALA A 668 -28.25 20.99 -1.06
N VAL A 669 -27.92 20.92 0.23
CA VAL A 669 -28.69 20.21 1.25
C VAL A 669 -29.39 21.24 2.11
N SER A 670 -30.73 21.25 2.02
CA SER A 670 -31.60 22.17 2.72
C SER A 670 -32.36 21.45 3.83
N PHE A 671 -32.52 22.10 4.97
CA PHE A 671 -33.23 21.52 6.12
C PHE A 671 -33.76 22.60 7.05
N VAL A 672 -34.75 22.24 7.86
CA VAL A 672 -35.18 23.03 9.02
C VAL A 672 -34.76 22.25 10.26
N PRO A 673 -33.86 22.77 11.12
CA PRO A 673 -33.44 22.06 12.31
C PRO A 673 -34.66 21.70 13.17
N PRO A 674 -34.91 20.41 13.46
CA PRO A 674 -36.04 20.01 14.27
C PRO A 674 -35.79 20.35 15.74
N LYS A 675 -36.86 20.36 16.54
CA LYS A 675 -36.74 20.38 18.00
C LYS A 675 -36.18 19.04 18.48
N GLU A 676 -35.55 19.03 19.66
CA GLU A 676 -34.99 17.82 20.27
C GLU A 676 -36.02 16.68 20.34
N GLU A 677 -37.26 16.99 20.72
CA GLU A 677 -38.37 16.04 20.85
C GLU A 677 -38.72 15.33 19.52
N ASP A 678 -38.48 15.99 18.39
CA ASP A 678 -38.83 15.48 17.05
C ASP A 678 -37.64 14.82 16.32
N SER A 679 -36.44 14.91 16.90
CA SER A 679 -35.15 14.60 16.25
C SER A 679 -34.91 13.11 15.96
N SER A 680 -35.65 12.22 16.62
CA SER A 680 -35.54 10.75 16.47
C SER A 680 -36.38 10.19 15.32
N SER A 681 -37.23 11.00 14.70
CA SER A 681 -38.08 10.57 13.59
C SER A 681 -37.23 10.30 12.33
N PRO A 682 -37.50 9.21 11.56
CA PRO A 682 -36.78 8.92 10.33
C PRO A 682 -36.99 10.05 9.32
N VAL A 683 -35.88 10.56 8.79
CA VAL A 683 -35.87 11.66 7.82
C VAL A 683 -36.44 11.15 6.49
N ARG A 684 -37.57 11.72 6.06
CA ARG A 684 -38.00 11.63 4.66
C ARG A 684 -37.18 12.64 3.86
N LEU A 685 -36.58 12.23 2.75
CA LEU A 685 -35.88 13.09 1.81
C LEU A 685 -36.77 13.31 0.59
N GLU A 686 -37.14 14.55 0.27
CA GLU A 686 -37.82 14.88 -1.00
C GLU A 686 -36.82 15.54 -1.96
N ARG A 687 -36.30 14.81 -2.94
CA ARG A 687 -35.54 15.37 -4.07
C ARG A 687 -36.48 15.53 -5.29
N ASN A 688 -36.16 16.47 -6.18
CA ASN A 688 -36.93 16.69 -7.41
C ASN A 688 -37.12 15.38 -8.21
N ALA A 689 -38.26 15.28 -8.88
CA ALA A 689 -38.95 14.06 -9.33
C ALA A 689 -38.20 13.08 -10.28
N GLY A 690 -36.91 13.28 -10.57
CA GLY A 690 -36.09 12.34 -11.35
C GLY A 690 -35.04 11.56 -10.53
N ASP A 691 -34.58 12.11 -9.40
CA ASP A 691 -33.51 11.52 -8.59
C ASP A 691 -34.03 10.83 -7.32
N ASN A 692 -35.32 11.00 -7.00
CA ASN A 692 -35.94 10.45 -5.79
C ASN A 692 -35.81 8.93 -5.71
N ALA A 693 -36.07 8.24 -6.81
CA ALA A 693 -36.08 6.78 -6.77
C ALA A 693 -34.71 6.17 -6.55
N VAL A 694 -33.65 6.72 -7.16
CA VAL A 694 -32.27 6.21 -6.97
C VAL A 694 -31.75 6.50 -5.57
N VAL A 695 -32.13 7.64 -5.00
CA VAL A 695 -31.74 8.01 -3.64
C VAL A 695 -32.51 7.21 -2.60
N LEU A 696 -33.82 7.05 -2.76
CA LEU A 696 -34.64 6.17 -1.91
C LEU A 696 -34.15 4.72 -2.02
N TRP A 697 -33.83 4.26 -3.23
CA TRP A 697 -33.22 2.95 -3.48
C TRP A 697 -31.86 2.79 -2.77
N LYS A 698 -30.95 3.77 -2.87
CA LYS A 698 -29.67 3.77 -2.14
C LYS A 698 -29.81 3.91 -0.62
N ALA A 699 -30.88 4.54 -0.15
CA ALA A 699 -31.24 4.66 1.26
C ALA A 699 -32.00 3.43 1.80
N GLY A 700 -32.31 2.45 0.95
CA GLY A 700 -33.02 1.22 1.31
C GLY A 700 -34.55 1.33 1.38
N ASP A 701 -35.14 2.47 0.98
CA ASP A 701 -36.59 2.67 0.90
C ASP A 701 -37.12 2.26 -0.49
N LEU A 702 -37.24 0.94 -0.71
CA LEU A 702 -37.66 0.36 -1.99
C LEU A 702 -39.11 0.75 -2.37
N GLU A 703 -40.03 0.82 -1.40
CA GLU A 703 -41.43 1.20 -1.62
C GLU A 703 -41.55 2.69 -1.99
N GLY A 704 -40.82 3.56 -1.30
CA GLY A 704 -40.74 4.97 -1.66
C GLY A 704 -40.17 5.17 -3.07
N ALA A 705 -39.14 4.41 -3.42
CA ALA A 705 -38.52 4.46 -4.73
C ALA A 705 -39.48 4.00 -5.85
N LYS A 706 -40.20 2.89 -5.62
CA LYS A 706 -41.24 2.34 -6.51
C LYS A 706 -42.37 3.32 -6.76
N GLN A 707 -42.91 3.93 -5.70
CA GLN A 707 -43.98 4.93 -5.81
C GLN A 707 -43.50 6.15 -6.61
N SER A 708 -42.27 6.62 -6.33
CA SER A 708 -41.69 7.76 -7.05
C SER A 708 -41.53 7.50 -8.55
N LEU A 709 -41.06 6.32 -8.95
CA LEU A 709 -40.93 5.97 -10.37
C LEU A 709 -42.29 5.84 -11.05
N THR A 710 -43.27 5.25 -10.38
CA THR A 710 -44.63 5.10 -10.91
C THR A 710 -45.25 6.45 -11.24
N ASP A 711 -45.14 7.42 -10.33
CA ASP A 711 -45.64 8.78 -10.55
C ASP A 711 -44.89 9.50 -11.68
N GLN A 712 -43.60 9.24 -11.84
CA GLN A 712 -42.77 9.85 -12.89
C GLN A 712 -43.08 9.25 -14.27
N ILE A 713 -43.30 7.94 -14.36
CA ILE A 713 -43.70 7.24 -15.59
C ILE A 713 -45.03 7.80 -16.10
N GLN A 714 -45.98 8.09 -15.21
CA GLN A 714 -47.27 8.69 -15.59
C GLN A 714 -47.13 10.11 -16.15
N LYS A 715 -46.15 10.88 -15.67
CA LYS A 715 -45.91 12.28 -16.08
C LYS A 715 -45.00 12.41 -17.31
N THR A 716 -44.28 11.34 -17.65
CA THR A 716 -43.31 11.34 -18.76
C THR A 716 -44.02 11.09 -20.08
N SER A 717 -43.98 12.08 -20.97
CA SER A 717 -44.59 12.01 -22.30
C SER A 717 -43.62 11.55 -23.40
N ASP A 718 -42.32 11.61 -23.15
CA ASP A 718 -41.29 11.13 -24.08
C ASP A 718 -41.18 9.59 -24.04
N PRO A 719 -41.42 8.87 -25.15
CA PRO A 719 -41.45 7.41 -25.14
C PRO A 719 -40.12 6.75 -24.69
N PRO A 720 -38.94 7.13 -25.22
CA PRO A 720 -37.67 6.55 -24.76
C PRO A 720 -37.35 6.85 -23.28
N ALA A 721 -37.56 8.08 -22.81
CA ALA A 721 -37.38 8.41 -21.40
C ALA A 721 -38.34 7.62 -20.50
N ARG A 722 -39.59 7.44 -20.94
CA ARG A 722 -40.59 6.64 -20.21
C ARG A 722 -40.17 5.17 -20.13
N ALA A 723 -39.64 4.60 -21.22
CA ALA A 723 -39.12 3.22 -21.22
C ALA A 723 -37.93 3.05 -20.26
N ASN A 724 -37.01 4.02 -20.19
CA ASN A 724 -35.88 3.98 -19.25
C ASN A 724 -36.31 4.05 -17.78
N LEU A 725 -37.31 4.87 -17.45
CA LEU A 725 -37.87 4.92 -16.09
C LEU A 725 -38.55 3.60 -15.70
N MET A 726 -39.19 2.94 -16.66
CA MET A 726 -39.79 1.62 -16.46
C MET A 726 -38.74 0.53 -16.27
N MET A 727 -37.55 0.63 -16.89
CA MET A 727 -36.40 -0.25 -16.59
C MET A 727 -35.93 -0.11 -15.15
N MET A 728 -35.79 1.13 -14.67
CA MET A 728 -35.40 1.39 -13.28
C MET A 728 -36.46 0.86 -12.30
N LEU A 729 -37.75 0.99 -12.65
CA LEU A 729 -38.84 0.48 -11.83
C LEU A 729 -38.79 -1.05 -11.76
N ALA A 730 -38.51 -1.72 -12.88
CA ALA A 730 -38.36 -3.17 -12.92
C ALA A 730 -37.21 -3.68 -12.05
N GLN A 731 -36.07 -2.98 -12.03
CA GLN A 731 -34.94 -3.33 -11.15
C GLN A 731 -35.33 -3.22 -9.67
N ILE A 732 -36.06 -2.16 -9.30
CA ILE A 732 -36.52 -1.97 -7.92
C ILE A 732 -37.58 -3.01 -7.54
N LEU A 733 -38.48 -3.36 -8.47
CA LEU A 733 -39.46 -4.44 -8.28
C LEU A 733 -38.76 -5.78 -8.05
N HIS A 734 -37.72 -6.10 -8.81
CA HIS A 734 -36.91 -7.30 -8.62
C HIS A 734 -36.24 -7.33 -7.23
N GLU A 735 -35.63 -6.22 -6.81
CA GLU A 735 -35.01 -6.13 -5.48
C GLU A 735 -36.02 -6.16 -4.33
N ASN A 736 -37.26 -5.77 -4.59
CA ASN A 736 -38.39 -5.90 -3.67
C ASN A 736 -39.04 -7.31 -3.70
N GLY A 737 -38.53 -8.24 -4.53
CA GLY A 737 -39.02 -9.61 -4.68
C GLY A 737 -40.28 -9.76 -5.56
N GLU A 738 -40.62 -8.74 -6.36
CA GLU A 738 -41.79 -8.67 -7.24
C GLU A 738 -41.44 -8.98 -8.71
N ASP A 739 -40.72 -10.07 -8.95
CA ASP A 739 -40.15 -10.44 -10.28
C ASP A 739 -41.20 -10.51 -11.41
N ALA A 740 -42.43 -10.96 -11.11
CA ALA A 740 -43.51 -11.02 -12.09
C ALA A 740 -43.94 -9.62 -12.58
N GLU A 741 -43.97 -8.64 -11.68
CA GLU A 741 -44.31 -7.26 -12.02
C GLU A 741 -43.12 -6.56 -12.69
N ALA A 742 -41.88 -6.93 -12.33
CA ALA A 742 -40.66 -6.48 -13.01
C ALA A 742 -40.67 -6.88 -14.50
N ILE A 743 -40.93 -8.16 -14.80
CA ILE A 743 -41.02 -8.67 -16.19
C ILE A 743 -42.17 -7.99 -16.95
N LYS A 744 -43.33 -7.79 -16.32
CA LYS A 744 -44.45 -7.06 -16.92
C LYS A 744 -44.06 -5.62 -17.27
N THR A 745 -43.43 -4.92 -16.33
CA THR A 745 -42.95 -3.54 -16.50
C THR A 745 -41.93 -3.44 -17.64
N LEU A 746 -41.00 -4.39 -17.75
CA LEU A 746 -40.03 -4.46 -18.85
C LEU A 746 -40.67 -4.74 -20.20
N ASN A 747 -41.70 -5.60 -20.27
CA ASN A 747 -42.43 -5.85 -21.52
C ASN A 747 -43.23 -4.62 -21.98
N GLU A 748 -43.82 -3.88 -21.04
CA GLU A 748 -44.47 -2.61 -21.34
C GLU A 748 -43.44 -1.59 -21.84
N ALA A 749 -42.27 -1.48 -21.20
CA ALA A 749 -41.17 -0.64 -21.68
C ALA A 749 -40.71 -1.04 -23.09
N LEU A 750 -40.64 -2.34 -23.38
CA LEU A 750 -40.27 -2.88 -24.69
C LEU A 750 -41.31 -2.56 -25.77
N SER A 751 -42.60 -2.46 -25.40
CA SER A 751 -43.64 -2.00 -26.33
C SER A 751 -43.51 -0.51 -26.69
N ILE A 752 -42.85 0.27 -25.83
CA ILE A 752 -42.64 1.71 -25.98
C ILE A 752 -41.36 1.99 -26.78
N ASP A 753 -40.27 1.27 -26.51
CA ASP A 753 -39.02 1.32 -27.28
C ASP A 753 -38.56 -0.10 -27.70
N PRO A 754 -39.11 -0.62 -28.81
CA PRO A 754 -38.77 -1.96 -29.30
C PRO A 754 -37.34 -2.11 -29.81
N THR A 755 -36.61 -1.00 -29.96
CA THR A 755 -35.25 -0.98 -30.53
C THR A 755 -34.16 -0.90 -29.47
N ASN A 756 -34.53 -0.75 -28.20
CA ASN A 756 -33.57 -0.69 -27.11
C ASN A 756 -33.07 -2.09 -26.72
N PRO A 757 -31.81 -2.43 -27.04
CA PRO A 757 -31.26 -3.75 -26.71
C PRO A 757 -31.31 -4.02 -25.20
N MET A 758 -31.15 -3.00 -24.35
CA MET A 758 -31.08 -3.20 -22.89
C MET A 758 -32.36 -3.81 -22.30
N LEU A 759 -33.53 -3.54 -22.89
CA LEU A 759 -34.79 -4.15 -22.47
C LEU A 759 -34.78 -5.66 -22.69
N HIS A 760 -34.22 -6.13 -23.79
CA HIS A 760 -34.05 -7.56 -24.05
C HIS A 760 -33.05 -8.22 -23.09
N LEU A 761 -31.98 -7.53 -22.70
CA LEU A 761 -31.02 -8.05 -21.73
C LEU A 761 -31.60 -8.14 -20.32
N LEU A 762 -32.33 -7.11 -19.87
CA LEU A 762 -32.99 -7.13 -18.57
C LEU A 762 -34.12 -8.16 -18.52
N ILE A 763 -34.92 -8.31 -19.58
CA ILE A 763 -35.93 -9.39 -19.65
C ILE A 763 -35.25 -10.76 -19.60
N ALA A 764 -34.12 -10.94 -20.28
CA ALA A 764 -33.36 -12.18 -20.19
C ALA A 764 -32.85 -12.43 -18.77
N LYS A 765 -32.38 -11.36 -18.09
CA LYS A 765 -31.97 -11.39 -16.68
C LYS A 765 -33.06 -11.91 -15.78
N GLU A 766 -34.16 -11.16 -15.74
CA GLU A 766 -35.28 -11.44 -14.86
C GLU A 766 -35.88 -12.82 -15.13
N ARG A 767 -35.96 -13.24 -16.39
CA ARG A 767 -36.46 -14.58 -16.74
C ARG A 767 -35.56 -15.71 -16.27
N TYR A 768 -34.24 -15.55 -16.29
CA TYR A 768 -33.35 -16.61 -15.81
C TYR A 768 -33.24 -16.62 -14.29
N ASP A 769 -33.29 -15.46 -13.63
CA ASP A 769 -33.41 -15.39 -12.17
C ASP A 769 -34.74 -15.99 -11.68
N SER A 770 -35.82 -15.86 -12.47
CA SER A 770 -37.11 -16.49 -12.22
C SER A 770 -37.23 -17.94 -12.72
N GLY A 771 -36.18 -18.52 -13.31
CA GLY A 771 -36.14 -19.90 -13.81
C GLY A 771 -36.81 -20.18 -15.17
N ASP A 772 -37.32 -19.17 -15.88
CA ASP A 772 -37.78 -19.24 -17.28
C ASP A 772 -36.59 -19.19 -18.25
N LEU A 773 -35.80 -20.28 -18.27
CA LEU A 773 -34.60 -20.38 -19.10
C LEU A 773 -34.90 -20.28 -20.60
N ALA A 774 -36.05 -20.79 -21.05
CA ALA A 774 -36.47 -20.73 -22.45
C ALA A 774 -36.82 -19.30 -22.87
N GLY A 775 -37.54 -18.57 -22.02
CA GLY A 775 -37.83 -17.16 -22.25
C GLY A 775 -36.60 -16.26 -22.11
N SER A 776 -35.63 -16.62 -21.27
CA SER A 776 -34.33 -15.94 -21.18
C SER A 776 -33.50 -16.11 -22.46
N GLU A 777 -33.47 -17.34 -23.01
CA GLU A 777 -32.80 -17.62 -24.29
C GLU A 777 -33.39 -16.80 -25.44
N GLU A 778 -34.73 -16.72 -25.54
CA GLU A 778 -35.40 -15.94 -26.58
C GLU A 778 -35.03 -14.45 -26.49
N ALA A 779 -34.99 -13.91 -25.28
CA ALA A 779 -34.66 -12.50 -25.04
C ALA A 779 -33.18 -12.21 -25.34
N LEU A 780 -32.25 -13.09 -24.97
CA LEU A 780 -30.83 -12.98 -25.34
C LEU A 780 -30.58 -13.09 -26.85
N ARG A 781 -31.34 -13.92 -27.57
CA ARG A 781 -31.27 -13.95 -29.04
C ARG A 781 -31.68 -12.61 -29.63
N LYS A 782 -32.75 -12.00 -29.14
CA LYS A 782 -33.19 -10.67 -29.59
C LYS A 782 -32.16 -9.60 -29.24
N TYR A 783 -31.58 -9.63 -28.05
CA TYR A 783 -30.47 -8.75 -27.66
C TYR A 783 -29.31 -8.79 -28.66
N LEU A 784 -28.84 -9.99 -29.01
CA LEU A 784 -27.71 -10.19 -29.91
C LEU A 784 -28.01 -9.86 -31.38
N THR A 785 -29.30 -9.73 -31.77
CA THR A 785 -29.64 -9.16 -33.08
C THR A 785 -29.44 -7.64 -33.13
N LEU A 786 -29.54 -6.97 -31.98
CA LEU A 786 -29.41 -5.52 -31.85
C LEU A 786 -27.99 -5.10 -31.45
N ASP A 787 -27.27 -5.92 -30.67
CA ASP A 787 -25.84 -5.76 -30.36
C ASP A 787 -25.05 -7.05 -30.65
N PRO A 788 -24.68 -7.30 -31.93
CA PRO A 788 -24.03 -8.55 -32.34
C PRO A 788 -22.60 -8.73 -31.83
N LYS A 789 -21.96 -7.68 -31.29
CA LYS A 789 -20.56 -7.70 -30.84
C LYS A 789 -20.43 -7.97 -29.34
N ASN A 790 -21.54 -8.16 -28.64
CA ASN A 790 -21.52 -8.38 -27.19
C ASN A 790 -21.10 -9.81 -26.83
N GLU A 791 -19.80 -10.02 -26.64
CA GLU A 791 -19.25 -11.34 -26.31
C GLU A 791 -19.82 -11.94 -25.02
N ALA A 792 -20.16 -11.12 -24.03
CA ALA A 792 -20.71 -11.58 -22.75
C ALA A 792 -22.11 -12.19 -22.94
N ALA A 793 -22.99 -11.51 -23.67
CA ALA A 793 -24.31 -12.03 -24.00
C ALA A 793 -24.25 -13.29 -24.90
N ALA A 794 -23.28 -13.37 -25.81
CA ALA A 794 -23.07 -14.56 -26.65
C ALA A 794 -22.63 -15.79 -25.83
N ARG A 795 -21.77 -15.60 -24.83
CA ARG A 795 -21.36 -16.66 -23.88
C ARG A 795 -22.55 -17.12 -23.02
N LEU A 796 -23.37 -16.20 -22.53
CA LEU A 796 -24.58 -16.51 -21.75
C LEU A 796 -25.61 -17.29 -22.58
N LEU A 797 -25.82 -16.89 -23.83
CA LEU A 797 -26.72 -17.62 -24.74
C LEU A 797 -26.21 -19.05 -25.01
N THR A 798 -24.90 -19.23 -25.16
CA THR A 798 -24.28 -20.56 -25.35
C THR A 798 -24.43 -21.44 -24.10
N ALA A 799 -24.29 -20.86 -22.91
CA ALA A 799 -24.49 -21.56 -21.64
C ALA A 799 -25.95 -21.99 -21.44
N LEU A 800 -26.92 -21.14 -21.81
CA LEU A 800 -28.35 -21.43 -21.79
C LEU A 800 -28.76 -22.53 -22.80
N GLN A 801 -28.08 -22.60 -23.94
CA GLN A 801 -28.38 -23.52 -25.05
C GLN A 801 -27.77 -24.93 -24.90
N GLY A 802 -27.13 -25.22 -23.78
CA GLY A 802 -26.43 -26.48 -23.55
C GLY A 802 -27.26 -27.72 -23.90
N LYS A 803 -27.04 -28.28 -25.10
CA LYS A 803 -27.28 -29.71 -25.37
C LYS A 803 -26.06 -30.50 -24.91
N PRO A 804 -26.27 -31.70 -24.36
CA PRO A 804 -25.19 -32.63 -24.02
C PRO A 804 -24.49 -33.09 -25.31
N SER A 805 -23.16 -33.12 -25.32
CA SER A 805 -22.45 -34.04 -26.20
C SER A 805 -22.72 -35.45 -25.71
N GLU A 806 -23.38 -36.24 -26.56
CA GLU A 806 -23.85 -37.60 -26.32
C GLU A 806 -22.77 -38.52 -25.75
N GLY A 807 -23.13 -39.21 -24.66
CA GLY A 807 -22.33 -40.25 -24.01
C GLY A 807 -22.94 -40.70 -22.68
N GLU A 808 -24.18 -41.21 -22.72
CA GLU A 808 -24.86 -42.09 -21.72
C GLU A 808 -25.02 -41.56 -20.26
N THR A 809 -26.12 -41.64 -19.50
CA THR A 809 -27.51 -42.12 -19.56
C THR A 809 -28.18 -41.58 -18.26
N THR A 810 -29.41 -41.06 -18.31
CA THR A 810 -30.27 -40.74 -17.14
C THR A 810 -31.28 -41.89 -16.89
N PRO A 811 -32.08 -42.00 -15.79
CA PRO A 811 -32.46 -40.95 -14.80
C PRO A 811 -32.66 -41.40 -13.30
N GLN A 812 -32.44 -40.51 -12.33
CA GLN A 812 -33.47 -39.95 -11.41
C GLN A 812 -32.90 -39.32 -10.11
N VAL A 813 -33.15 -38.00 -10.02
CA VAL A 813 -33.64 -37.18 -8.88
C VAL A 813 -32.88 -37.21 -7.55
N GLY A 814 -32.16 -36.11 -7.29
CA GLY A 814 -31.71 -35.69 -5.97
C GLY A 814 -31.09 -34.28 -6.00
N SER A 815 -31.94 -33.26 -5.91
CA SER A 815 -31.68 -31.93 -5.32
C SER A 815 -30.21 -31.43 -5.19
N SER A 816 -29.80 -30.47 -6.02
CA SER A 816 -29.07 -29.24 -5.65
C SER A 816 -28.41 -28.58 -6.87
N VAL A 817 -28.95 -27.45 -7.33
CA VAL A 817 -28.13 -26.43 -8.01
C VAL A 817 -27.83 -25.37 -6.94
N PRO A 818 -26.56 -25.05 -6.65
CA PRO A 818 -26.21 -24.12 -5.57
C PRO A 818 -26.68 -22.71 -5.89
N ALA A 819 -27.49 -22.14 -5.00
CA ALA A 819 -27.64 -20.69 -4.87
C ALA A 819 -26.26 -20.11 -4.52
N GLY A 820 -25.74 -19.19 -5.33
CA GLY A 820 -24.48 -18.51 -4.98
C GLY A 820 -23.65 -17.88 -6.09
N HIS A 821 -24.10 -17.84 -7.35
CA HIS A 821 -23.44 -17.04 -8.40
C HIS A 821 -24.51 -16.25 -9.16
N GLY A 822 -25.03 -15.21 -8.50
CA GLY A 822 -25.98 -14.28 -9.09
C GLY A 822 -25.34 -13.47 -10.22
N TRP A 823 -26.13 -13.22 -11.26
CA TRP A 823 -25.81 -12.40 -12.41
C TRP A 823 -25.33 -10.99 -12.00
N SER A 824 -24.07 -10.64 -12.24
CA SER A 824 -23.63 -9.24 -12.08
C SER A 824 -23.64 -8.54 -13.44
N VAL A 825 -24.75 -7.88 -13.78
CA VAL A 825 -24.78 -6.89 -14.86
C VAL A 825 -24.28 -5.57 -14.28
N ASN A 826 -23.13 -5.08 -14.76
CA ASN A 826 -22.64 -3.75 -14.41
C ASN A 826 -23.49 -2.68 -15.12
N LEU A 827 -24.38 -2.01 -14.38
CA LEU A 827 -25.29 -0.98 -14.88
C LEU A 827 -24.71 0.46 -14.86
N SER A 828 -23.41 0.62 -14.54
CA SER A 828 -22.77 1.95 -14.43
C SER A 828 -22.79 2.87 -15.67
N PRO A 829 -22.98 2.45 -16.94
CA PRO A 829 -22.79 3.40 -18.04
C PRO A 829 -24.01 4.20 -18.54
N PHE A 830 -25.25 4.03 -18.05
CA PHE A 830 -26.41 4.55 -18.83
C PHE A 830 -27.58 5.19 -18.07
N ALA A 831 -27.30 6.22 -17.26
CA ALA A 831 -28.22 7.36 -17.26
C ALA A 831 -28.01 8.16 -18.56
N PRO A 832 -29.00 8.27 -19.47
CA PRO A 832 -29.16 9.58 -20.14
C PRO A 832 -30.63 9.99 -20.34
N PRO A 833 -30.91 11.32 -20.37
CA PRO A 833 -30.12 12.30 -21.11
C PRO A 833 -29.63 13.48 -20.28
N LEU A 834 -28.31 13.52 -20.05
CA LEU A 834 -27.55 14.78 -20.13
C LEU A 834 -26.41 14.55 -21.10
N LYS A 835 -26.77 14.58 -22.39
CA LYS A 835 -25.82 14.54 -23.52
C LYS A 835 -24.84 15.74 -23.52
N GLU A 836 -24.96 16.66 -22.57
CA GLU A 836 -24.07 17.79 -22.34
C GLU A 836 -23.18 17.65 -21.09
N ALA A 837 -23.45 16.70 -20.18
CA ALA A 837 -22.59 16.45 -19.00
C ALA A 837 -21.46 15.44 -19.27
N ALA A 838 -21.66 14.51 -20.22
CA ALA A 838 -20.62 13.55 -20.60
C ALA A 838 -19.49 14.17 -21.44
N ALA A 839 -19.78 15.22 -22.22
CA ALA A 839 -18.76 15.91 -23.00
C ALA A 839 -17.73 16.66 -22.12
N ALA A 840 -18.05 16.91 -20.85
CA ALA A 840 -17.11 17.51 -19.88
C ALA A 840 -16.36 16.46 -19.03
N LEU A 841 -16.68 15.16 -19.19
CA LEU A 841 -16.05 14.07 -18.43
C LEU A 841 -15.15 13.16 -19.29
N ASP A 842 -15.20 13.25 -20.63
CA ASP A 842 -14.36 12.44 -21.53
C ASP A 842 -13.03 13.10 -21.96
N GLN A 843 -12.74 14.35 -21.54
CA GLN A 843 -11.45 14.97 -21.85
C GLN A 843 -10.20 14.43 -21.12
N PRO A 844 -10.26 13.54 -20.12
CA PRO A 844 -9.07 12.82 -19.70
C PRO A 844 -8.87 11.47 -20.41
N LEU A 845 -9.83 10.95 -21.20
CA LEU A 845 -9.69 9.62 -21.82
C LEU A 845 -9.13 9.68 -23.26
N GLU A 846 -9.44 10.72 -24.04
CA GLU A 846 -8.78 10.95 -25.34
C GLU A 846 -7.36 11.54 -25.18
N ALA A 847 -7.06 12.24 -24.07
CA ALA A 847 -5.68 12.61 -23.73
C ALA A 847 -4.83 11.40 -23.31
N LEU A 848 -5.46 10.31 -22.87
CA LEU A 848 -4.81 9.02 -22.61
C LEU A 848 -4.74 8.10 -23.85
N LYS A 849 -5.57 8.33 -24.87
CA LYS A 849 -5.50 7.63 -26.17
C LYS A 849 -4.61 8.31 -27.21
N ALA A 850 -4.40 9.63 -27.12
CA ALA A 850 -3.40 10.34 -27.92
C ALA A 850 -1.95 10.14 -27.41
N GLY A 851 -1.76 9.51 -26.25
CA GLY A 851 -0.44 9.14 -25.71
C GLY A 851 0.05 7.75 -26.09
N SER A 852 -0.78 6.92 -26.75
CA SER A 852 -0.41 5.58 -27.20
C SER A 852 -0.12 5.57 -28.71
N GLU A 853 0.85 6.36 -29.15
CA GLU A 853 1.73 5.92 -30.23
C GLU A 853 2.90 5.15 -29.59
N LEU A 854 2.60 3.99 -29.00
CA LEU A 854 3.60 2.95 -28.86
C LEU A 854 3.81 2.40 -30.27
N GLN A 855 4.81 2.96 -30.96
CA GLN A 855 5.51 2.27 -32.03
C GLN A 855 5.79 0.84 -31.57
N ASP A 856 5.50 -0.11 -32.46
CA ASP A 856 5.78 -1.53 -32.34
C ASP A 856 7.11 -1.81 -31.63
N TYR A 857 7.04 -2.06 -30.31
CA TYR A 857 8.17 -2.58 -29.56
C TYR A 857 8.17 -4.10 -29.72
N HIS A 858 8.91 -4.57 -30.73
CA HIS A 858 9.40 -5.94 -30.75
C HIS A 858 10.17 -6.19 -29.44
N PRO A 859 9.88 -7.28 -28.69
CA PRO A 859 10.63 -7.60 -27.49
C PRO A 859 12.06 -8.01 -27.87
N GLY A 860 12.96 -7.01 -27.87
CA GLY A 860 14.40 -7.25 -27.83
C GLY A 860 14.81 -7.93 -26.51
N PRO A 861 15.93 -8.66 -26.49
CA PRO A 861 16.31 -9.54 -25.39
C PRO A 861 16.52 -8.79 -24.06
N TYR A 862 15.97 -9.40 -23.01
CA TYR A 862 16.22 -9.23 -21.57
C TYR A 862 17.48 -8.41 -21.21
N GLN A 863 17.31 -7.20 -20.66
CA GLN A 863 18.34 -6.52 -19.87
C GLN A 863 18.15 -6.90 -18.39
N PRO A 864 19.15 -7.50 -17.70
CA PRO A 864 19.09 -7.66 -16.26
C PRO A 864 19.16 -6.28 -15.58
N HIS A 865 18.29 -6.04 -14.60
CA HIS A 865 18.27 -4.84 -13.78
C HIS A 865 19.62 -4.63 -13.07
N GLY A 866 20.49 -3.81 -13.67
CA GLY A 866 21.56 -3.10 -13.00
C GLY A 866 21.12 -1.65 -12.77
N LEU A 867 21.53 -1.05 -11.65
CA LEU A 867 21.45 0.38 -11.39
C LEU A 867 21.77 1.17 -12.67
N ALA A 868 20.97 2.20 -12.99
CA ALA A 868 21.30 3.10 -14.09
C ALA A 868 22.75 3.55 -13.95
N PRO A 869 23.61 3.40 -14.98
CA PRO A 869 25.01 3.76 -14.86
C PRO A 869 25.13 5.24 -14.50
N PRO A 870 26.09 5.62 -13.63
CA PRO A 870 26.30 7.01 -13.24
C PRO A 870 26.49 7.89 -14.50
N ALA A 871 25.94 9.10 -14.46
CA ALA A 871 26.06 10.05 -15.58
C ALA A 871 27.53 10.27 -15.93
N VAL A 872 27.88 10.11 -17.21
CA VAL A 872 29.26 10.24 -17.69
C VAL A 872 29.67 11.71 -17.59
N PRO A 873 30.74 12.05 -16.85
CA PRO A 873 31.23 13.42 -16.78
C PRO A 873 31.63 13.94 -18.17
N GLN A 874 31.20 15.14 -18.54
CA GLN A 874 31.40 15.70 -19.88
C GLN A 874 32.89 15.74 -20.29
N GLY A 875 33.79 16.05 -19.35
CA GLY A 875 35.23 16.04 -19.59
C GLY A 875 35.83 14.64 -19.82
N LEU A 876 35.25 13.60 -19.22
CA LEU A 876 35.65 12.21 -19.45
C LEU A 876 35.18 11.72 -20.82
N ALA A 877 33.94 12.09 -21.20
CA ALA A 877 33.32 11.73 -22.48
C ALA A 877 34.13 12.21 -23.69
N GLU A 878 34.87 13.31 -23.56
CA GLU A 878 35.70 13.85 -24.63
C GLU A 878 37.07 13.16 -24.77
N THR A 879 37.48 12.34 -23.80
CA THR A 879 38.79 11.69 -23.82
C THR A 879 38.89 10.63 -24.93
N LYS A 880 40.10 10.49 -25.51
CA LYS A 880 40.38 9.45 -26.52
C LYS A 880 40.18 8.04 -25.98
N GLY A 881 40.44 7.82 -24.69
CA GLY A 881 40.24 6.52 -24.02
C GLY A 881 38.77 6.14 -23.96
N TRP A 882 37.93 7.08 -23.52
CA TRP A 882 36.48 6.89 -23.42
C TRP A 882 35.82 6.62 -24.77
N LYS A 883 36.11 7.45 -25.78
CA LYS A 883 35.58 7.25 -27.14
C LYS A 883 35.96 5.91 -27.76
N LYS A 884 37.13 5.37 -27.40
CA LYS A 884 37.57 4.04 -27.84
C LYS A 884 36.75 2.93 -27.18
N LEU A 885 36.45 3.05 -25.88
CA LEU A 885 35.60 2.09 -25.16
C LEU A 885 34.15 2.15 -25.66
N GLU A 886 33.61 3.33 -25.94
CA GLU A 886 32.28 3.48 -26.56
C GLU A 886 32.20 2.81 -27.94
N ALA A 887 33.21 3.00 -28.79
CA ALA A 887 33.28 2.32 -30.09
C ALA A 887 33.33 0.79 -29.92
N GLN A 888 34.14 0.28 -29.00
CA GLN A 888 34.23 -1.16 -28.70
C GLN A 888 32.90 -1.71 -28.17
N ARG A 889 32.21 -0.97 -27.31
CA ARG A 889 30.89 -1.34 -26.79
C ARG A 889 29.84 -1.40 -27.90
N ALA A 890 29.84 -0.42 -28.80
CA ALA A 890 28.94 -0.36 -29.95
C ALA A 890 29.17 -1.53 -30.93
N GLU A 891 30.43 -1.86 -31.25
CA GLU A 891 30.78 -3.00 -32.09
C GLU A 891 30.33 -4.35 -31.49
N LEU A 892 30.50 -4.52 -30.17
CA LEU A 892 30.05 -5.71 -29.45
C LEU A 892 28.52 -5.82 -29.45
N GLN A 893 27.82 -4.70 -29.26
CA GLN A 893 26.35 -4.67 -29.32
C GLN A 893 25.84 -4.99 -30.72
N GLN A 894 26.47 -4.46 -31.77
CA GLN A 894 26.11 -4.78 -33.16
C GLN A 894 26.32 -6.27 -33.45
N SER A 895 27.43 -6.84 -32.98
CA SER A 895 27.72 -8.28 -33.10
C SER A 895 26.70 -9.14 -32.35
N TYR A 896 26.24 -8.69 -31.19
CA TYR A 896 25.21 -9.37 -30.39
C TYR A 896 23.86 -9.37 -31.12
N ASN A 897 23.43 -8.21 -31.65
CA ASN A 897 22.19 -8.08 -32.39
C ASN A 897 22.18 -8.95 -33.66
N ALA A 898 23.33 -9.09 -34.34
CA ALA A 898 23.46 -9.98 -35.49
C ALA A 898 23.27 -11.47 -35.13
N ILE A 899 23.73 -11.89 -33.95
CA ILE A 899 23.50 -13.27 -33.46
C ILE A 899 22.04 -13.50 -33.10
N GLU A 900 21.39 -12.52 -32.46
CA GLU A 900 19.95 -12.61 -32.15
C GLU A 900 19.09 -12.75 -33.40
N SER A 901 19.37 -11.95 -34.44
CA SER A 901 18.67 -12.10 -35.72
C SER A 901 18.85 -13.51 -36.33
N GLN A 902 20.03 -14.10 -36.21
CA GLN A 902 20.26 -15.50 -36.64
C GLN A 902 19.52 -16.52 -35.77
N LEU A 903 19.39 -16.28 -34.47
CA LEU A 903 18.59 -17.12 -33.57
C LEU A 903 17.10 -17.04 -33.89
N GLU A 904 16.60 -15.87 -34.27
CA GLU A 904 15.22 -15.68 -34.75
C GLU A 904 14.96 -16.42 -36.06
N GLU A 905 15.90 -16.36 -37.03
CA GLU A 905 15.81 -17.16 -38.26
C GLU A 905 15.76 -18.67 -37.97
N VAL A 906 16.54 -19.15 -37.00
CA VAL A 906 16.52 -20.56 -36.57
C VAL A 906 15.16 -20.92 -35.96
N ARG A 907 14.56 -20.03 -35.17
CA ARG A 907 13.22 -20.24 -34.60
C ARG A 907 12.14 -20.24 -35.68
N ALA A 908 12.22 -19.33 -36.65
CA ALA A 908 11.29 -19.24 -37.77
C ALA A 908 11.34 -20.48 -38.67
N LYS A 909 12.55 -21.00 -38.96
CA LYS A 909 12.72 -22.28 -39.69
C LYS A 909 12.12 -23.47 -38.93
N ARG A 910 12.31 -23.51 -37.60
CA ARG A 910 11.73 -24.54 -36.74
C ARG A 910 10.20 -24.49 -36.70
N SER A 911 9.59 -23.29 -36.65
CA SER A 911 8.13 -23.15 -36.66
C SER A 911 7.50 -23.40 -38.04
N GLY A 912 8.22 -23.09 -39.13
CA GLY A 912 7.80 -23.35 -40.51
C GLY A 912 7.99 -24.80 -40.99
N GLY A 913 8.62 -25.67 -40.19
CA GLY A 913 8.94 -27.05 -40.57
C GLY A 913 10.05 -27.18 -41.62
N GLU A 914 10.88 -26.13 -41.79
CA GLU A 914 11.98 -26.10 -42.75
C GLU A 914 13.32 -26.49 -42.08
N GLY A 915 14.02 -27.49 -42.62
CA GLY A 915 15.35 -27.93 -42.18
C GLY A 915 15.36 -29.14 -41.24
N ASP A 916 16.52 -29.80 -41.09
CA ASP A 916 16.70 -30.92 -40.16
C ASP A 916 16.77 -30.40 -38.71
N PRO A 917 15.89 -30.85 -37.80
CA PRO A 917 15.90 -30.45 -36.39
C PRO A 917 17.27 -30.60 -35.70
N LYS A 918 18.03 -31.65 -36.02
CA LYS A 918 19.36 -31.87 -35.41
C LYS A 918 20.39 -30.83 -35.81
N ASP A 919 20.29 -30.32 -37.04
CA ASP A 919 21.21 -29.30 -37.55
C ASP A 919 20.81 -27.91 -37.04
N LEU A 920 19.51 -27.65 -36.89
CA LEU A 920 19.00 -26.44 -36.23
C LEU A 920 19.40 -26.39 -34.74
N ASP A 921 19.32 -27.50 -34.01
CA ASP A 921 19.76 -27.59 -32.61
C ASP A 921 21.26 -27.32 -32.45
N LYS A 922 22.09 -27.88 -33.34
CA LYS A 922 23.54 -27.61 -33.36
C LYS A 922 23.85 -26.16 -33.68
N LEU A 923 23.13 -25.57 -34.63
CA LEU A 923 23.30 -24.18 -35.02
C LEU A 923 22.90 -23.24 -33.87
N GLU A 924 21.75 -23.50 -33.23
CA GLU A 924 21.27 -22.75 -32.07
C GLU A 924 22.27 -22.82 -30.91
N SER A 925 22.77 -24.02 -30.59
CA SER A 925 23.77 -24.22 -29.53
C SER A 925 25.06 -23.42 -29.80
N ARG A 926 25.53 -23.39 -31.06
CA ARG A 926 26.71 -22.62 -31.46
C ARG A 926 26.48 -21.12 -31.34
N LEU A 927 25.32 -20.62 -31.79
CA LEU A 927 24.96 -19.20 -31.71
C LEU A 927 24.82 -18.73 -30.26
N ARG A 928 24.17 -19.54 -29.40
CA ARG A 928 24.08 -19.25 -27.96
C ARG A 928 25.44 -19.22 -27.28
N LYS A 929 26.38 -20.09 -27.67
CA LYS A 929 27.75 -20.04 -27.16
C LYS A 929 28.47 -18.75 -27.56
N GLN A 930 28.35 -18.33 -28.83
CA GLN A 930 28.91 -17.07 -29.31
C GLN A 930 28.29 -15.86 -28.61
N GLN A 931 26.99 -15.92 -28.33
CA GLN A 931 26.28 -14.89 -27.58
C GLN A 931 26.83 -14.71 -26.16
N VAL A 932 27.08 -15.82 -25.44
CA VAL A 932 27.69 -15.80 -24.11
C VAL A 932 29.11 -15.22 -24.15
N ASP A 933 29.90 -15.57 -25.17
CA ASP A 933 31.26 -15.05 -25.33
C ASP A 933 31.28 -13.54 -25.65
N LEU A 934 30.32 -13.04 -26.46
CA LEU A 934 30.15 -11.60 -26.69
C LEU A 934 29.74 -10.87 -25.42
N LYS A 935 28.85 -11.45 -24.61
CA LYS A 935 28.42 -10.85 -23.35
C LYS A 935 29.58 -10.70 -22.37
N LYS A 936 30.42 -11.73 -22.23
CA LYS A 936 31.66 -11.66 -21.43
C LYS A 936 32.60 -10.55 -21.89
N LYS A 937 32.74 -10.33 -23.21
CA LYS A 937 33.56 -9.24 -23.75
C LYS A 937 32.94 -7.86 -23.46
N GLN A 938 31.62 -7.76 -23.55
CA GLN A 938 30.89 -6.53 -23.23
C GLN A 938 31.05 -6.17 -21.75
N ASP A 939 30.93 -7.15 -20.84
CA ASP A 939 31.11 -6.95 -19.40
C ASP A 939 32.52 -6.44 -19.05
N VAL A 940 33.55 -6.90 -19.77
CA VAL A 940 34.92 -6.40 -19.61
C VAL A 940 35.06 -4.93 -20.05
N VAL A 941 34.39 -4.53 -21.13
CA VAL A 941 34.38 -3.14 -21.60
C VAL A 941 33.60 -2.25 -20.64
N ASP A 942 32.41 -2.68 -20.21
CA ASP A 942 31.54 -1.95 -19.29
C ASP A 942 32.24 -1.75 -17.93
N LYS A 943 32.93 -2.77 -17.40
CA LYS A 943 33.71 -2.65 -16.16
C LYS A 943 34.86 -1.65 -16.26
N LYS A 944 35.52 -1.55 -17.43
CA LYS A 944 36.54 -0.51 -17.67
C LYS A 944 35.92 0.88 -17.71
N MET A 945 34.79 1.04 -18.39
CA MET A 945 34.07 2.32 -18.43
C MET A 945 33.63 2.77 -17.03
N THR A 946 33.10 1.86 -16.20
CA THR A 946 32.75 2.17 -14.81
C THR A 946 33.96 2.61 -14.00
N ASN A 947 35.10 1.90 -14.13
CA ASN A 947 36.33 2.27 -13.43
C ASN A 947 36.87 3.65 -13.87
N ASP A 948 36.79 3.97 -15.16
CA ASP A 948 37.22 5.28 -15.68
C ASP A 948 36.36 6.43 -15.11
N ILE A 949 35.04 6.22 -14.94
CA ILE A 949 34.15 7.20 -14.28
C ILE A 949 34.56 7.40 -12.81
N VAL A 950 34.80 6.31 -12.08
CA VAL A 950 35.20 6.37 -10.66
C VAL A 950 36.53 7.11 -10.51
N GLN A 951 37.55 6.74 -11.30
CA GLN A 951 38.86 7.39 -11.25
C GLN A 951 38.81 8.87 -11.65
N TRP A 952 37.96 9.23 -12.61
CA TRP A 952 37.75 10.61 -13.00
C TRP A 952 37.16 11.43 -11.86
N ASN A 953 36.09 10.93 -11.22
CA ASN A 953 35.45 11.61 -10.11
C ASN A 953 36.40 11.75 -8.90
N GLU A 954 37.15 10.69 -8.55
CA GLU A 954 38.18 10.77 -7.50
C GLU A 954 39.27 11.80 -7.80
N LYS A 955 39.61 12.01 -9.07
CA LYS A 955 40.64 12.98 -9.48
C LYS A 955 40.10 14.41 -9.45
N GLU A 956 38.84 14.63 -9.82
CA GLU A 956 38.22 15.95 -9.72
C GLU A 956 37.92 16.34 -8.27
N ASP A 957 37.54 15.39 -7.42
CA ASP A 957 37.37 15.60 -5.97
C ASP A 957 38.68 15.91 -5.26
N LYS A 958 39.83 15.43 -5.77
CA LYS A 958 41.17 15.82 -5.26
C LYS A 958 41.66 17.17 -5.76
N LYS A 959 41.08 17.70 -6.84
CA LYS A 959 41.42 19.02 -7.39
C LYS A 959 40.57 20.13 -6.77
N ARG A 960 39.34 19.80 -6.38
CA ARG A 960 38.45 20.66 -5.56
C ARG A 960 38.95 20.70 -4.13
#